data_AF-A0A818TTR0-F1
#
_entry.id   AF-A0A818TTR0-F1
#
_cell.length_a   1.000
_cell.length_b   1.000
_cell.length_c   1.000
_cell.angle_alpha   90.00
_cell.angle_beta   90.00
_cell.angle_gamma   90.00
#
_symmetry.space_group_name_H-M   'P 1'
#
loop_
_entity.id
_entity.type
_entity.pdbx_description
1 polymer ?
#
loop_
_entity_poly.entity_id
_entity_poly.type
_entity_poly.pdbx_seq_one_letter_code
_entity_poly.pdbx_strand_id
1 'polypeptide(L)'
;MAQKNTKLSTTTSSKQTSTMSKPVNTQSSVKTIQSQEQSIVKTTSIKYPQDIIENYIIIWLDPNLDFSKEENQKLINQLRSIVNTIETLTDINQCIKFLEQIKNEKVFLIISDCFIKEIASFEEKFTQLNSIYIFCDQILKSNEIIQAYKKGKGIFTQMKLLCNELKKEIHQLNHDLLPISIISTSSSTNLNELDPSFMYFQLLKEIVFKMKYDRKIDIQQLTNYCRPIYDKDEDERRRIIEFQDNYGQQTPIWWYTLECFLYHMLNKALRTMEIETIIKMAFFIRDLHEQIKQLHLKLDINEIPTTLYRGQGMFNEDFEKLKKTKDGLLSFNYFLSTTTAITIAKRFASSNQHDSKKTAILFEIKIDPSISSVPFTPISNLSDCPLEEEILFSMSSVFRIGTIEEIDDHLWKVNLTLTDDRDPLLKRLTDHMRISLGDGSGWRQLGQLMIKMGKFDKALEIYNVLLKNVDSNDKAENAFLHNQLGYIWKQKGELKEAFSHYEESVNISRTYMSDIDPRLSSIYSNIGGILKKLGDSNRALKFYQLVLMIDLAAPKPNQLEIAIDHNNIGSVLDDQGKYGEALKSYEQALDIKLTHLPPHHPSLASTYSNIGLIHRKMGDYSTALSFYDKTLQIQQKSLPPKHPSLIVTHGKLAIVLEDLHRYDEAIGHAEKAVNIATDAFGSQHPEVEKRQQYLDKLQQENKNAIKQ
;
A
#
# COMPACT_ATOMS: atom_id res chain seq x y z
N MET A 1 -52.10 -37.61 40.65
CA MET A 1 -52.64 -38.41 39.52
C MET A 1 -51.44 -38.89 38.72
N ALA A 2 -50.86 -40.05 39.04
CA ALA A 2 -51.28 -41.39 38.60
C ALA A 2 -51.17 -41.52 37.05
N GLN A 3 -50.48 -42.49 36.45
CA GLN A 3 -49.70 -43.62 36.94
C GLN A 3 -49.11 -44.34 35.70
N LYS A 4 -48.15 -45.24 35.97
CA LYS A 4 -47.72 -46.45 35.23
C LYS A 4 -46.48 -46.30 34.34
N ASN A 5 -45.32 -46.82 34.77
CA ASN A 5 -44.91 -48.24 34.97
C ASN A 5 -44.37 -48.83 33.64
N THR A 6 -43.28 -49.59 33.55
CA THR A 6 -42.56 -50.40 34.55
C THR A 6 -41.30 -51.01 33.91
N LYS A 7 -40.25 -51.16 34.75
CA LYS A 7 -39.37 -52.35 34.94
C LYS A 7 -38.28 -52.69 33.92
N LEU A 8 -37.01 -52.64 34.35
CA LEU A 8 -36.12 -53.72 34.88
C LEU A 8 -35.18 -54.18 33.75
N SER A 9 -33.92 -54.55 33.92
CA SER A 9 -33.00 -54.68 35.07
C SER A 9 -31.68 -55.22 34.48
N THR A 10 -30.54 -54.85 35.09
CA THR A 10 -29.37 -55.69 35.42
C THR A 10 -28.80 -56.63 34.33
N THR A 11 -27.49 -56.70 34.06
CA THR A 11 -26.43 -57.09 35.00
C THR A 11 -25.06 -56.94 34.31
N THR A 12 -24.16 -56.23 34.98
CA THR A 12 -22.75 -56.58 35.30
C THR A 12 -21.91 -57.54 34.43
N SER A 13 -20.66 -57.06 34.29
CA SER A 13 -19.37 -57.78 34.35
C SER A 13 -18.83 -58.28 33.01
N SER A 14 -17.53 -58.35 32.76
CA SER A 14 -16.28 -57.73 33.24
C SER A 14 -15.17 -58.57 32.58
N LYS A 15 -14.00 -57.96 32.31
CA LYS A 15 -12.69 -58.63 32.05
C LYS A 15 -12.59 -59.36 30.70
N GLN A 16 -11.44 -59.46 30.01
CA GLN A 16 -10.07 -59.00 30.22
C GLN A 16 -9.29 -59.28 28.92
N THR A 17 -8.42 -58.33 28.55
CA THR A 17 -7.04 -58.50 28.03
C THR A 17 -6.66 -59.63 27.05
N SER A 18 -6.01 -59.26 25.94
CA SER A 18 -4.62 -59.61 25.54
C SER A 18 -4.44 -59.40 24.03
N THR A 19 -3.68 -58.39 23.58
CA THR A 19 -2.24 -58.40 23.20
C THR A 19 -1.84 -59.48 22.20
N MET A 20 -1.46 -59.10 20.96
CA MET A 20 -0.06 -59.09 20.49
C MET A 20 0.12 -58.84 18.96
N SER A 21 1.10 -57.97 18.66
CA SER A 21 2.13 -58.01 17.59
C SER A 21 1.81 -58.06 16.07
N LYS A 22 2.15 -56.92 15.41
CA LYS A 22 2.88 -56.64 14.14
C LYS A 22 3.61 -57.83 13.44
N PRO A 23 3.87 -57.83 12.09
CA PRO A 23 4.78 -56.85 11.42
C PRO A 23 4.63 -56.51 9.90
N VAL A 24 5.13 -55.31 9.57
CA VAL A 24 6.02 -54.83 8.45
C VAL A 24 6.12 -55.60 7.11
N ASN A 25 5.87 -54.91 5.97
CA ASN A 25 6.80 -54.57 4.85
C ASN A 25 6.03 -53.93 3.66
N THR A 26 6.31 -52.69 3.25
CA THR A 26 7.20 -52.23 2.14
C THR A 26 6.93 -52.83 0.75
N GLN A 27 6.42 -52.02 -0.19
CA GLN A 27 7.12 -51.59 -1.43
C GLN A 27 6.14 -51.04 -2.50
N SER A 28 6.47 -49.82 -2.94
CA SER A 28 6.41 -49.27 -4.31
C SER A 28 5.44 -49.86 -5.36
N SER A 29 4.63 -48.98 -5.95
CA SER A 29 4.60 -48.86 -7.41
C SER A 29 4.26 -47.43 -7.84
N VAL A 30 5.25 -46.83 -8.50
CA VAL A 30 5.18 -45.62 -9.29
C VAL A 30 4.37 -45.92 -10.57
N LYS A 31 3.43 -45.04 -10.93
CA LYS A 31 3.22 -44.68 -12.34
C LYS A 31 2.53 -43.32 -12.50
N THR A 32 3.32 -42.43 -13.06
CA THR A 32 3.12 -41.12 -13.67
C THR A 32 1.97 -41.06 -14.69
N ILE A 33 1.30 -39.90 -14.78
CA ILE A 33 0.88 -39.08 -15.94
C ILE A 33 0.09 -37.91 -15.31
N GLN A 34 0.69 -36.76 -14.99
CA GLN A 34 0.96 -35.59 -15.84
C GLN A 34 -0.23 -35.06 -16.67
N SER A 35 -0.40 -33.74 -16.58
CA SER A 35 -1.16 -32.80 -17.42
C SER A 35 -2.69 -32.76 -17.30
N GLN A 36 -3.20 -31.73 -16.61
CA GLN A 36 -3.96 -30.64 -17.27
C GLN A 36 -4.21 -29.47 -16.29
N GLU A 37 -3.38 -28.45 -16.48
CA GLU A 37 -3.68 -27.01 -16.51
C GLU A 37 -4.43 -26.33 -15.35
N GLN A 38 -3.59 -25.74 -14.51
CA GLN A 38 -3.89 -24.57 -13.68
C GLN A 38 -4.46 -23.42 -14.55
N SER A 39 -5.76 -23.17 -14.43
CA SER A 39 -6.35 -21.91 -14.88
C SER A 39 -6.01 -20.80 -13.88
N ILE A 40 -4.97 -20.04 -14.21
CA ILE A 40 -4.55 -18.78 -13.59
C ILE A 40 -5.76 -17.83 -13.55
N VAL A 41 -6.39 -17.67 -12.39
CA VAL A 41 -7.35 -16.58 -12.14
C VAL A 41 -6.52 -15.35 -11.79
N LYS A 42 -6.25 -14.53 -12.81
CA LYS A 42 -5.72 -13.18 -12.65
C LYS A 42 -6.73 -12.37 -11.85
N THR A 43 -6.44 -12.15 -10.57
CA THR A 43 -6.99 -11.03 -9.81
C THR A 43 -6.63 -9.75 -10.54
N THR A 44 -7.61 -9.06 -11.09
CA THR A 44 -7.48 -7.68 -11.56
C THR A 44 -6.98 -6.83 -10.40
N SER A 45 -5.68 -6.57 -10.40
CA SER A 45 -5.03 -5.58 -9.56
C SER A 45 -5.62 -4.22 -9.91
N ILE A 46 -6.34 -3.64 -8.96
CA ILE A 46 -6.59 -2.20 -8.96
C ILE A 46 -5.20 -1.57 -8.89
N LYS A 47 -4.79 -0.87 -9.95
CA LYS A 47 -3.58 -0.05 -9.94
C LYS A 47 -3.77 1.03 -8.89
N TYR A 48 -3.18 0.84 -7.72
CA TYR A 48 -2.96 1.91 -6.76
C TYR A 48 -2.03 2.95 -7.40
N PRO A 49 -2.12 4.23 -7.01
CA PRO A 49 -1.04 5.18 -7.24
C PRO A 49 0.19 4.62 -6.52
N GLN A 50 0.97 3.81 -7.23
CA GLN A 50 2.37 3.57 -6.90
C GLN A 50 3.06 4.86 -7.26
N ASP A 51 3.23 5.75 -6.29
CA ASP A 51 4.39 6.62 -6.19
C ASP A 51 4.43 7.25 -4.79
N ILE A 52 5.65 7.59 -4.38
CA ILE A 52 6.06 8.14 -3.08
C ILE A 52 6.23 7.11 -1.96
N ILE A 53 6.97 6.04 -2.26
CA ILE A 53 8.02 5.51 -1.38
C ILE A 53 9.13 5.06 -2.31
N GLU A 54 10.28 5.74 -2.31
CA GLU A 54 11.47 5.13 -2.89
C GLU A 54 11.80 3.89 -2.04
N ASN A 55 11.31 2.71 -2.46
CA ASN A 55 11.72 1.45 -1.88
C ASN A 55 13.18 1.24 -2.31
N TYR A 56 14.11 1.47 -1.40
CA TYR A 56 15.49 1.07 -1.60
C TYR A 56 15.58 -0.45 -1.48
N ILE A 57 16.11 -1.10 -2.51
CA ILE A 57 16.39 -2.54 -2.50
C ILE A 57 17.90 -2.71 -2.44
N ILE A 58 18.37 -3.49 -1.46
CA ILE A 58 19.73 -4.01 -1.52
C ILE A 58 19.70 -5.35 -2.24
N ILE A 59 20.48 -5.49 -3.30
CA ILE A 59 20.79 -6.78 -3.88
C ILE A 59 22.19 -7.17 -3.40
N TRP A 60 22.32 -8.29 -2.71
CA TRP A 60 23.61 -8.88 -2.39
C TRP A 60 23.85 -10.07 -3.31
N LEU A 61 24.77 -9.89 -4.27
CA LEU A 61 25.15 -10.89 -5.25
C LEU A 61 26.49 -11.54 -4.86
N ASP A 62 26.42 -12.77 -4.36
CA ASP A 62 27.60 -13.53 -3.92
C ASP A 62 27.32 -15.05 -4.03
N PRO A 63 28.13 -15.83 -4.77
CA PRO A 63 27.87 -17.24 -4.99
C PRO A 63 28.14 -18.10 -3.75
N ASN A 64 28.84 -17.56 -2.76
CA ASN A 64 29.25 -18.27 -1.54
C ASN A 64 28.31 -18.03 -0.34
N LEU A 65 27.22 -17.28 -0.54
CA LEU A 65 26.22 -17.04 0.48
C LEU A 65 25.49 -18.35 0.85
N ASP A 66 25.73 -18.81 2.08
CA ASP A 66 25.01 -19.93 2.69
C ASP A 66 24.02 -19.43 3.74
N PHE A 67 22.73 -19.58 3.45
CA PHE A 67 21.61 -19.13 4.27
C PHE A 67 21.40 -19.95 5.55
N SER A 68 22.07 -21.09 5.69
CA SER A 68 21.99 -21.91 6.90
C SER A 68 22.96 -21.47 8.00
N LYS A 69 23.92 -20.59 7.68
CA LYS A 69 24.95 -20.11 8.62
C LYS A 69 24.46 -18.90 9.41
N GLU A 70 24.55 -18.99 10.74
CA GLU A 70 24.14 -17.94 11.67
C GLU A 70 24.89 -16.61 11.45
N GLU A 71 26.15 -16.67 11.01
CA GLU A 71 26.97 -15.49 10.70
C GLU A 71 26.43 -14.69 9.51
N ASN A 72 26.02 -15.36 8.44
CA ASN A 72 25.42 -14.71 7.27
C ASN A 72 24.06 -14.08 7.60
N GLN A 73 23.27 -14.75 8.45
CA GLN A 73 22.00 -14.21 8.93
C GLN A 73 22.19 -12.93 9.75
N LYS A 74 23.26 -12.86 10.57
CA LYS A 74 23.63 -11.64 11.31
C LYS A 74 24.01 -10.49 10.37
N LEU A 75 24.75 -10.76 9.29
CA LEU A 75 25.12 -9.75 8.30
C LEU A 75 23.90 -9.25 7.52
N ILE A 76 23.02 -10.14 7.08
CA ILE A 76 21.74 -9.77 6.43
C ILE A 76 20.89 -8.92 7.37
N ASN A 77 20.78 -9.29 8.66
CA ASN A 77 20.04 -8.51 9.64
C ASN A 77 20.63 -7.10 9.85
N GLN A 78 21.96 -6.95 9.78
CA GLN A 78 22.60 -5.64 9.81
C GLN A 78 22.22 -4.79 8.61
N LEU A 79 22.14 -5.36 7.40
CA LEU A 79 21.68 -4.64 6.22
C LEU A 79 20.16 -4.36 6.29
N ARG A 80 19.36 -5.26 6.86
CA ARG A 80 17.90 -5.06 7.07
C ARG A 80 17.60 -3.91 8.03
N SER A 81 18.58 -3.52 8.86
CA SER A 81 18.48 -2.29 9.65
C SER A 81 18.62 -1.00 8.83
N ILE A 82 18.97 -1.11 7.54
CA ILE A 82 19.22 0.00 6.61
C ILE A 82 18.10 0.11 5.57
N VAL A 83 17.65 -1.02 5.02
CA VAL A 83 16.56 -1.09 4.03
C VAL A 83 15.56 -2.19 4.36
N ASN A 84 14.31 -2.01 3.94
CA ASN A 84 13.23 -2.96 4.22
C ASN A 84 13.28 -4.20 3.31
N THR A 85 13.88 -4.08 2.12
CA THR A 85 13.93 -5.15 1.12
C THR A 85 15.37 -5.48 0.79
N ILE A 86 15.74 -6.75 1.02
CA ILE A 86 17.04 -7.29 0.65
C ILE A 86 16.81 -8.56 -0.12
N GLU A 87 17.36 -8.60 -1.32
CA GLU A 87 17.46 -9.81 -2.10
C GLU A 87 18.90 -10.29 -2.14
N THR A 88 19.07 -11.58 -1.89
CA THR A 88 20.36 -12.25 -1.93
C THR A 88 20.35 -13.20 -3.10
N LEU A 89 21.26 -13.01 -4.04
CA LEU A 89 21.33 -13.76 -5.28
C LEU A 89 22.71 -14.40 -5.41
N THR A 90 22.77 -15.58 -6.00
CA THR A 90 24.03 -16.32 -6.21
C THR A 90 24.47 -16.31 -7.67
N ASP A 91 23.60 -15.83 -8.58
CA ASP A 91 23.79 -15.87 -10.02
C ASP A 91 23.44 -14.53 -10.67
N ILE A 92 24.27 -14.11 -11.62
CA ILE A 92 24.14 -12.81 -12.29
C ILE A 92 22.92 -12.73 -13.20
N ASN A 93 22.50 -13.84 -13.83
CA ASN A 93 21.29 -13.84 -14.66
C ASN A 93 20.03 -13.70 -13.81
N GLN A 94 20.04 -14.24 -12.59
CA GLN A 94 18.98 -13.98 -11.61
C GLN A 94 18.94 -12.50 -11.23
N CYS A 95 20.10 -11.88 -11.00
CA CYS A 95 20.21 -10.44 -10.72
C CYS A 95 19.64 -9.61 -11.87
N ILE A 96 20.03 -9.90 -13.12
CA ILE A 96 19.52 -9.20 -14.31
C ILE A 96 18.01 -9.38 -14.45
N LYS A 97 17.49 -10.61 -14.31
CA LYS A 97 16.04 -10.87 -14.38
C LYS A 97 15.27 -10.13 -13.30
N PHE A 98 15.84 -10.06 -12.09
CA PHE A 98 15.23 -9.35 -10.97
C PHE A 98 15.23 -7.84 -11.22
N LEU A 99 16.33 -7.29 -11.73
CA LEU A 99 16.42 -5.89 -12.16
C LEU A 99 15.43 -5.57 -13.30
N GLU A 100 15.19 -6.49 -14.23
CA GLU A 100 14.19 -6.31 -15.32
C GLU A 100 12.74 -6.32 -14.82
N GLN A 101 12.47 -6.93 -13.66
CA GLN A 101 11.13 -6.95 -13.03
C GLN A 101 10.84 -5.70 -12.21
N ILE A 102 11.89 -5.08 -11.67
CA ILE A 102 11.85 -3.85 -10.88
C ILE A 102 11.75 -2.64 -11.81
N LYS A 103 10.85 -1.70 -11.50
CA LYS A 103 10.63 -0.52 -12.36
C LYS A 103 10.79 0.80 -11.64
N ASN A 104 10.41 0.89 -10.36
CA ASN A 104 10.30 2.17 -9.66
C ASN A 104 11.23 2.25 -8.41
N GLU A 105 11.90 1.15 -8.06
CA GLU A 105 12.73 1.03 -6.88
C GLU A 105 14.21 1.35 -7.17
N LYS A 106 14.87 2.09 -6.27
CA LYS A 106 16.32 2.34 -6.37
C LYS A 106 17.10 1.16 -5.79
N VAL A 107 18.08 0.66 -6.54
CA VAL A 107 18.84 -0.54 -6.18
C VAL A 107 20.26 -0.19 -5.76
N PHE A 108 20.66 -0.69 -4.59
CA PHE A 108 22.04 -0.72 -4.13
C PHE A 108 22.58 -2.14 -4.28
N LEU A 109 23.58 -2.31 -5.13
CA LEU A 109 24.14 -3.62 -5.44
C LEU A 109 25.41 -3.84 -4.63
N ILE A 110 25.41 -4.87 -3.79
CA ILE A 110 26.60 -5.37 -3.06
C ILE A 110 27.07 -6.62 -3.80
N ILE A 111 28.34 -6.63 -4.22
CA ILE A 111 28.91 -7.73 -5.01
C ILE A 111 30.15 -8.29 -4.36
N SER A 112 30.35 -9.59 -4.50
CA SER A 112 31.64 -10.22 -4.23
C SER A 112 32.63 -10.01 -5.37
N ASP A 113 33.89 -10.30 -5.10
CA ASP A 113 35.01 -10.12 -6.03
C ASP A 113 34.87 -10.93 -7.33
N CYS A 114 34.18 -12.06 -7.32
CA CYS A 114 33.98 -12.90 -8.50
C CYS A 114 33.12 -12.24 -9.59
N PHE A 115 32.26 -11.27 -9.24
CA PHE A 115 31.35 -10.63 -10.20
C PHE A 115 31.83 -9.29 -10.74
N ILE A 116 33.01 -8.81 -10.31
CA ILE A 116 33.59 -7.52 -10.72
C ILE A 116 33.59 -7.38 -12.26
N LYS A 117 34.14 -8.35 -12.99
CA LYS A 117 34.26 -8.23 -14.46
C LYS A 117 32.92 -8.29 -15.20
N GLU A 118 31.93 -8.98 -14.65
CA GLU A 118 30.68 -9.27 -15.33
C GLU A 118 29.69 -8.11 -15.23
N ILE A 119 29.77 -7.31 -14.16
CA ILE A 119 28.86 -6.18 -13.92
C ILE A 119 29.10 -4.99 -14.85
N ALA A 120 30.34 -4.82 -15.31
CA ALA A 120 30.69 -3.82 -16.30
C ALA A 120 29.85 -3.94 -17.60
N SER A 121 29.33 -5.14 -17.90
CA SER A 121 28.54 -5.38 -19.10
C SER A 121 27.10 -4.85 -19.04
N PHE A 122 26.55 -4.57 -17.85
CA PHE A 122 25.14 -4.21 -17.72
C PHE A 122 24.84 -3.02 -16.79
N GLU A 123 25.81 -2.47 -16.05
CA GLU A 123 25.54 -1.37 -15.10
C GLU A 123 24.90 -0.12 -15.73
N GLU A 124 25.18 0.14 -17.01
CA GLU A 124 24.61 1.25 -17.77
C GLU A 124 23.21 0.94 -18.32
N LYS A 125 22.86 -0.34 -18.47
CA LYS A 125 21.56 -0.78 -19.02
C LYS A 125 20.40 -0.46 -18.07
N PHE A 126 20.66 -0.39 -16.77
CA PHE A 126 19.63 -0.25 -15.74
C PHE A 126 19.74 1.10 -15.02
N THR A 127 18.77 1.98 -15.27
CA THR A 127 18.67 3.30 -14.64
C THR A 127 18.32 3.22 -13.16
N GLN A 128 17.62 2.16 -12.74
CA GLN A 128 17.25 1.87 -11.35
C GLN A 128 18.44 1.48 -10.45
N LEU A 129 19.54 1.00 -11.05
CA LEU A 129 20.77 0.71 -10.31
C LEU A 129 21.41 2.03 -9.89
N ASN A 130 21.40 2.35 -8.60
CA ASN A 130 21.89 3.62 -8.08
C ASN A 130 23.40 3.57 -7.79
N SER A 131 23.83 2.57 -7.02
CA SER A 131 25.22 2.43 -6.58
C SER A 131 25.67 0.98 -6.43
N ILE A 132 26.97 0.76 -6.62
CA ILE A 132 27.63 -0.54 -6.58
C ILE A 132 28.73 -0.51 -5.51
N TYR A 133 28.69 -1.49 -4.60
CA TYR A 133 29.67 -1.68 -3.54
C TYR A 133 30.28 -3.08 -3.66
N ILE A 134 31.59 -3.18 -3.48
CA ILE A 134 32.30 -4.46 -3.49
C ILE A 134 32.55 -4.87 -2.04
N PHE A 135 32.13 -6.08 -1.67
CA PHE A 135 32.39 -6.67 -0.35
C PHE A 135 33.26 -7.93 -0.51
N CYS A 136 34.46 -7.93 0.07
CA CYS A 136 35.42 -9.03 -0.09
C CYS A 136 36.30 -9.25 1.15
N ASP A 137 36.71 -10.49 1.38
CA ASP A 137 37.47 -10.89 2.59
C ASP A 137 38.94 -10.44 2.59
N GLN A 138 39.49 -10.07 1.43
CA GLN A 138 40.87 -9.60 1.28
C GLN A 138 40.92 -8.20 0.65
N ILE A 139 41.89 -7.39 1.07
CA ILE A 139 42.14 -6.07 0.46
C ILE A 139 42.68 -6.29 -0.95
N LEU A 140 41.82 -6.18 -1.95
CA LEU A 140 42.23 -6.07 -3.34
C LEU A 140 43.02 -4.77 -3.52
N LYS A 141 44.24 -4.85 -4.07
CA LYS A 141 44.98 -3.65 -4.48
C LYS A 141 44.25 -3.02 -5.68
N SER A 142 43.44 -1.98 -5.42
CA SER A 142 43.41 -0.71 -6.16
C SER A 142 42.02 -0.04 -6.12
N ASN A 143 42.02 1.25 -5.83
CA ASN A 143 40.88 2.15 -6.11
C ASN A 143 40.60 2.28 -7.62
N GLU A 144 41.47 1.76 -8.49
CA GLU A 144 41.34 1.79 -9.97
C GLU A 144 40.18 0.90 -10.47
N ILE A 145 39.85 -0.19 -9.76
CA ILE A 145 38.74 -1.09 -10.12
C ILE A 145 37.38 -0.39 -9.93
N ILE A 146 37.22 0.39 -8.85
CA ILE A 146 35.96 1.12 -8.60
C ILE A 146 35.79 2.28 -9.58
N GLN A 147 36.89 2.96 -9.93
CA GLN A 147 36.89 4.07 -10.90
C GLN A 147 36.49 3.64 -12.32
N ALA A 148 36.54 2.34 -12.63
CA ALA A 148 36.04 1.78 -13.88
C ALA A 148 34.49 1.75 -13.96
N TYR A 149 33.80 1.82 -12.82
CA TYR A 149 32.34 1.87 -12.75
C TYR A 149 31.85 3.30 -12.56
N LYS A 150 30.90 3.74 -13.38
CA LYS A 150 30.28 5.06 -13.19
C LYS A 150 29.51 5.17 -11.87
N LYS A 151 29.02 4.04 -11.36
CA LYS A 151 28.20 3.93 -10.14
C LYS A 151 28.94 3.28 -8.97
N GLY A 152 30.25 3.08 -9.08
CA GLY A 152 31.07 2.45 -8.03
C GLY A 152 31.28 3.37 -6.82
N LYS A 153 31.09 2.85 -5.60
CA LYS A 153 31.21 3.65 -4.36
C LYS A 153 32.37 3.25 -3.46
N GLY A 154 32.81 2.00 -3.49
CA GLY A 154 33.89 1.54 -2.62
C GLY A 154 34.09 0.04 -2.59
N ILE A 155 35.26 -0.38 -2.09
CA ILE A 155 35.59 -1.76 -1.73
C ILE A 155 35.66 -1.82 -0.20
N PHE A 156 34.97 -2.79 0.38
CA PHE A 156 34.82 -2.92 1.83
C PHE A 156 35.21 -4.33 2.26
N THR A 157 36.06 -4.42 3.28
CA THR A 157 36.44 -5.68 3.93
C THR A 157 35.74 -5.90 5.27
N GLN A 158 35.00 -4.89 5.74
CA GLN A 158 34.24 -4.94 6.98
C GLN A 158 32.79 -4.51 6.73
N MET A 159 31.84 -5.38 7.08
CA MET A 159 30.41 -5.10 6.88
C MET A 159 29.97 -3.82 7.60
N LYS A 160 30.54 -3.55 8.78
CA LYS A 160 30.25 -2.32 9.54
C LYS A 160 30.61 -1.05 8.77
N LEU A 161 31.65 -1.06 7.93
CA LEU A 161 32.05 0.11 7.12
C LEU A 161 31.13 0.27 5.90
N LEU A 162 30.84 -0.83 5.20
CA LEU A 162 29.87 -0.85 4.11
C LEU A 162 28.51 -0.31 4.56
N CYS A 163 28.01 -0.79 5.71
CA CYS A 163 26.78 -0.31 6.32
C CYS A 163 26.79 1.19 6.64
N ASN A 164 27.93 1.78 7.04
CA ASN A 164 27.98 3.22 7.31
C ASN A 164 27.91 4.02 6.00
N GLU A 165 28.56 3.56 4.94
CA GLU A 165 28.53 4.26 3.64
C GLU A 165 27.15 4.15 2.99
N LEU A 166 26.53 2.95 3.02
CA LEU A 166 25.14 2.75 2.62
C LEU A 166 24.19 3.66 3.40
N LYS A 167 24.33 3.72 4.73
CA LYS A 167 23.54 4.63 5.57
C LYS A 167 23.75 6.08 5.18
N LYS A 168 24.98 6.51 4.93
CA LYS A 168 25.32 7.89 4.53
C LYS A 168 24.70 8.24 3.18
N GLU A 169 24.79 7.35 2.21
CA GLU A 169 24.25 7.58 0.87
C GLU A 169 22.71 7.55 0.85
N ILE A 170 22.10 6.56 1.50
CA ILE A 170 20.65 6.50 1.70
C ILE A 170 20.19 7.73 2.50
N HIS A 171 20.98 8.18 3.48
CA HIS A 171 20.66 9.38 4.24
C HIS A 171 20.78 10.65 3.40
N GLN A 172 21.76 10.76 2.49
CA GLN A 172 21.87 11.85 1.50
C GLN A 172 20.69 11.85 0.53
N LEU A 173 20.35 10.70 -0.07
CA LEU A 173 19.19 10.55 -0.95
C LEU A 173 17.88 10.91 -0.23
N ASN A 174 17.73 10.49 1.04
CA ASN A 174 16.61 10.88 1.89
C ASN A 174 16.67 12.34 2.34
N HIS A 175 17.87 12.94 2.40
CA HIS A 175 18.04 14.36 2.72
C HIS A 175 17.57 15.26 1.57
N ASP A 176 17.56 14.73 0.36
CA ASP A 176 17.20 15.47 -0.86
C ASP A 176 15.72 15.35 -1.25
N LEU A 177 14.96 14.41 -0.66
CA LEU A 177 13.52 14.25 -0.85
C LEU A 177 12.75 15.37 -0.13
N LEU A 178 12.08 16.24 -0.88
CA LEU A 178 11.15 17.22 -0.32
C LEU A 178 9.77 16.58 -0.16
N PRO A 179 9.18 16.56 1.04
CA PRO A 179 7.87 15.95 1.23
C PRO A 179 6.82 17.03 0.96
N ILE A 180 6.68 17.34 -0.33
CA ILE A 180 5.64 18.23 -0.83
C ILE A 180 4.60 17.35 -1.50
N SER A 181 3.35 17.46 -1.05
CA SER A 181 2.24 16.81 -1.73
C SER A 181 1.53 17.83 -2.59
N ILE A 182 1.19 17.47 -3.82
CA ILE A 182 0.60 18.36 -4.81
C ILE A 182 -0.65 17.71 -5.38
N ILE A 183 -1.76 18.43 -5.40
CA ILE A 183 -3.02 17.99 -6.03
C ILE A 183 -3.45 19.02 -7.07
N SER A 184 -3.76 18.54 -8.29
CA SER A 184 -4.34 19.38 -9.34
C SER A 184 -5.84 19.64 -9.13
N THR A 185 -6.34 20.76 -9.61
CA THR A 185 -7.79 21.06 -9.67
C THR A 185 -8.52 20.29 -10.78
N SER A 186 -7.81 19.76 -11.77
CA SER A 186 -8.37 19.18 -13.00
C SER A 186 -8.54 17.66 -12.94
N SER A 187 -9.40 17.16 -12.03
CA SER A 187 -10.08 15.84 -12.04
C SER A 187 -10.54 15.55 -10.60
N SER A 188 -11.79 15.30 -10.22
CA SER A 188 -13.02 14.97 -10.93
C SER A 188 -14.20 15.06 -9.94
N THR A 189 -15.42 14.80 -10.40
CA THR A 189 -16.56 14.53 -9.51
C THR A 189 -16.34 13.28 -8.64
N ASN A 190 -15.33 12.45 -8.93
CA ASN A 190 -15.01 11.20 -8.24
C ASN A 190 -13.92 11.40 -7.18
N LEU A 191 -14.31 11.35 -5.90
CA LEU A 191 -13.39 11.45 -4.75
C LEU A 191 -12.32 10.35 -4.73
N ASN A 192 -12.53 9.23 -5.43
CA ASN A 192 -11.56 8.14 -5.52
C ASN A 192 -10.40 8.44 -6.48
N GLU A 193 -10.46 9.53 -7.26
CA GLU A 193 -9.40 9.96 -8.19
C GLU A 193 -8.45 10.99 -7.59
N LEU A 194 -8.82 11.60 -6.46
CA LEU A 194 -7.91 12.44 -5.69
C LEU A 194 -6.93 11.55 -4.94
N ASP A 195 -5.63 11.83 -5.03
CA ASP A 195 -4.62 11.07 -4.28
C ASP A 195 -4.81 11.29 -2.77
N PRO A 196 -5.34 10.30 -2.03
CA PRO A 196 -5.60 10.45 -0.60
C PRO A 196 -4.32 10.66 0.21
N SER A 197 -3.15 10.38 -0.40
CA SER A 197 -1.83 10.56 0.21
C SER A 197 -1.57 11.98 0.69
N PHE A 198 -2.15 12.96 0.00
CA PHE A 198 -2.05 14.38 0.34
C PHE A 198 -2.51 14.69 1.77
N MET A 199 -3.52 13.96 2.26
CA MET A 199 -4.10 14.20 3.59
C MET A 199 -3.51 13.31 4.68
N TYR A 200 -2.66 12.33 4.36
CA TYR A 200 -2.17 11.38 5.36
C TYR A 200 -1.40 12.06 6.49
N PHE A 201 -0.61 13.10 6.21
CA PHE A 201 0.09 13.86 7.25
C PHE A 201 -0.86 14.68 8.13
N GLN A 202 -1.90 15.27 7.55
CA GLN A 202 -2.91 16.00 8.32
C GLN A 202 -3.66 15.06 9.27
N LEU A 203 -4.01 13.85 8.81
CA LEU A 203 -4.67 12.85 9.64
C LEU A 203 -3.72 12.28 10.68
N LEU A 204 -2.46 12.02 10.31
CA LEU A 204 -1.41 11.58 11.23
C LEU A 204 -1.20 12.60 12.36
N LYS A 205 -1.19 13.89 12.03
CA LYS A 205 -1.18 14.99 13.01
C LYS A 205 -2.39 14.92 13.94
N GLU A 206 -3.61 14.82 13.40
CA GLU A 206 -4.84 14.69 14.21
C GLU A 206 -4.80 13.46 15.12
N ILE A 207 -4.27 12.34 14.63
CA ILE A 207 -4.10 11.10 15.38
C ILE A 207 -3.10 11.31 16.52
N VAL A 208 -1.91 11.83 16.22
CA VAL A 208 -0.86 12.14 17.20
C VAL A 208 -1.40 13.03 18.33
N PHE A 209 -2.28 13.98 18.01
CA PHE A 209 -2.87 14.87 19.02
C PHE A 209 -3.89 14.19 19.93
N LYS A 210 -4.52 13.09 19.48
CA LYS A 210 -5.44 12.28 20.30
C LYS A 210 -4.72 11.23 21.14
N MET A 211 -3.45 10.93 20.85
CA MET A 211 -2.68 9.93 21.58
C MET A 211 -2.36 10.40 23.00
N LYS A 212 -2.56 9.51 23.98
CA LYS A 212 -2.12 9.73 25.36
C LYS A 212 -0.61 9.53 25.44
N TYR A 213 0.04 10.39 26.19
CA TYR A 213 1.48 10.42 26.36
C TYR A 213 1.81 10.61 27.85
N ASP A 214 2.88 9.99 28.30
CA ASP A 214 3.51 10.26 29.58
C ASP A 214 4.88 10.84 29.29
N ARG A 215 5.03 12.15 29.56
CA ARG A 215 6.24 12.91 29.24
C ARG A 215 7.52 12.19 29.70
N LYS A 216 7.54 11.60 30.89
CA LYS A 216 8.76 10.97 31.42
C LYS A 216 9.06 9.65 30.70
N ILE A 217 8.03 8.84 30.48
CA ILE A 217 8.17 7.54 29.80
C ILE A 217 8.55 7.75 28.34
N ASP A 218 7.87 8.64 27.63
CA ASP A 218 8.07 8.87 26.19
C ASP A 218 9.44 9.49 25.89
N ILE A 219 9.90 10.45 26.71
CA ILE A 219 11.27 10.98 26.60
C ILE A 219 12.29 9.86 26.79
N GLN A 220 12.11 9.02 27.81
CA GLN A 220 13.03 7.91 28.09
C GLN A 220 13.04 6.87 26.96
N GLN A 221 11.89 6.60 26.34
CA GLN A 221 11.79 5.70 25.20
C GLN A 221 12.50 6.28 23.97
N LEU A 222 12.28 7.57 23.67
CA LEU A 222 12.94 8.25 22.56
C LEU A 222 14.46 8.26 22.76
N THR A 223 14.96 8.62 23.94
CA THR A 223 16.41 8.69 24.20
C THR A 223 17.06 7.30 24.11
N ASN A 224 16.40 6.26 24.61
CA ASN A 224 16.86 4.87 24.45
C ASN A 224 16.88 4.42 22.99
N TYR A 225 15.93 4.86 22.18
CA TYR A 225 15.92 4.61 20.75
C TYR A 225 17.06 5.35 20.02
N CYS A 226 17.40 6.57 20.44
CA CYS A 226 18.43 7.39 19.80
C CYS A 226 19.86 6.95 20.15
N ARG A 227 20.11 6.50 21.39
CA ARG A 227 21.44 6.07 21.86
C ARG A 227 22.20 5.13 20.90
N PRO A 228 21.61 4.02 20.41
CA PRO A 228 22.30 3.14 19.46
C PRO A 228 22.47 3.75 18.07
N ILE A 229 21.62 4.71 17.66
CA ILE A 229 21.69 5.38 16.35
C ILE A 229 22.91 6.32 16.31
N TYR A 230 23.11 7.08 17.39
CA TYR A 230 24.18 8.08 17.52
C TYR A 230 25.37 7.58 18.36
N ASP A 231 25.53 6.26 18.48
CA ASP A 231 26.57 5.65 19.30
C ASP A 231 28.00 6.08 18.87
N LYS A 232 28.22 6.55 17.65
CA LYS A 232 29.56 7.00 17.23
C LYS A 232 29.77 8.51 17.31
N ASP A 233 28.74 9.27 17.70
CA ASP A 233 28.75 10.73 17.71
C ASP A 233 28.70 11.23 19.16
N GLU A 234 29.83 11.71 19.67
CA GLU A 234 29.94 12.15 21.07
C GLU A 234 29.10 13.39 21.36
N ASP A 235 28.98 14.31 20.40
CA ASP A 235 28.20 15.53 20.57
C ASP A 235 26.71 15.20 20.62
N GLU A 236 26.23 14.33 19.72
CA GLU A 236 24.84 13.88 19.74
C GLU A 236 24.50 13.05 20.99
N ARG A 237 25.42 12.20 21.46
CA ARG A 237 25.23 11.50 22.75
C ARG A 237 25.05 12.49 23.90
N ARG A 238 25.86 13.55 23.95
CA ARG A 238 25.74 14.61 24.98
C ARG A 238 24.39 15.31 24.87
N ARG A 239 23.96 15.65 23.65
CA ARG A 239 22.63 16.26 23.39
C ARG A 239 21.48 15.35 23.78
N ILE A 240 21.58 14.04 23.56
CA ILE A 240 20.55 13.07 23.99
C ILE A 240 20.40 13.05 25.52
N ILE A 241 21.50 13.10 26.26
CA ILE A 241 21.48 13.15 27.74
C ILE A 241 20.89 14.49 28.20
N GLU A 242 21.34 15.61 27.61
CA GLU A 242 20.83 16.94 27.91
C GLU A 242 19.32 17.05 27.64
N PHE A 243 18.86 16.51 26.51
CA PHE A 243 17.44 16.43 26.18
C PHE A 243 16.68 15.61 27.22
N GLN A 244 17.20 14.46 27.63
CA GLN A 244 16.57 13.61 28.63
C GLN A 244 16.36 14.33 29.98
N ASP A 245 17.38 15.05 30.44
CA ASP A 245 17.41 15.63 31.77
C ASP A 245 16.76 17.03 31.82
N ASN A 246 16.87 17.79 30.73
CA ASN A 246 16.52 19.23 30.71
C ASN A 246 15.38 19.58 29.75
N TYR A 247 14.67 18.61 29.14
CA TYR A 247 13.56 18.91 28.21
C TYR A 247 12.55 19.91 28.76
N GLY A 248 12.20 19.82 30.05
CA GLY A 248 11.24 20.71 30.69
C GLY A 248 11.76 22.12 31.03
N GLN A 249 13.07 22.37 30.92
CA GLN A 249 13.69 23.68 31.20
C GLN A 249 13.74 24.57 29.96
N GLN A 250 13.72 23.98 28.77
CA GLN A 250 13.72 24.69 27.49
C GLN A 250 12.41 24.48 26.75
N THR A 251 12.16 25.31 25.74
CA THR A 251 10.91 25.19 24.96
C THR A 251 11.05 24.19 23.81
N PRO A 252 9.95 23.56 23.37
CA PRO A 252 9.96 22.70 22.18
C PRO A 252 10.53 23.38 20.92
N ILE A 253 10.22 24.66 20.69
CA ILE A 253 10.79 25.45 19.58
C ILE A 253 12.31 25.52 19.71
N TRP A 254 12.83 25.83 20.89
CA TRP A 254 14.28 25.89 21.13
C TRP A 254 14.95 24.56 20.76
N TRP A 255 14.40 23.44 21.26
CA TRP A 255 14.89 22.09 20.93
C TRP A 255 14.77 21.74 19.44
N TYR A 256 13.74 22.23 18.76
CA TYR A 256 13.56 22.02 17.32
C TYR A 256 14.59 22.80 16.50
N THR A 257 14.94 24.01 16.93
CA THR A 257 15.89 24.89 16.23
C THR A 257 17.35 24.61 16.56
N LEU A 258 17.60 23.85 17.63
CA LEU A 258 18.95 23.41 17.99
C LEU A 258 19.42 22.37 16.96
N GLU A 259 20.60 22.62 16.36
CA GLU A 259 21.23 21.68 15.42
C GLU A 259 21.69 20.42 16.18
N CYS A 260 20.78 19.44 16.26
CA CYS A 260 20.97 18.18 16.98
C CYS A 260 20.09 17.07 16.40
N PHE A 261 20.22 15.87 16.97
CA PHE A 261 19.53 14.66 16.55
C PHE A 261 18.03 14.88 16.36
N LEU A 262 17.41 15.70 17.20
CA LEU A 262 15.97 15.92 17.21
C LEU A 262 15.48 16.56 15.91
N TYR A 263 16.15 17.63 15.47
CA TYR A 263 15.83 18.32 14.21
C TYR A 263 16.03 17.39 13.01
N HIS A 264 17.19 16.72 12.94
CA HIS A 264 17.53 15.85 11.82
C HIS A 264 16.60 14.63 11.72
N MET A 265 16.36 13.97 12.85
CA MET A 265 15.52 12.79 12.94
C MET A 265 14.06 13.11 12.65
N LEU A 266 13.51 14.20 13.21
CA LEU A 266 12.12 14.57 12.97
C LEU A 266 11.88 14.89 11.50
N ASN A 267 12.68 15.78 10.92
CA ASN A 267 12.51 16.20 9.54
C ASN A 267 12.78 15.05 8.56
N LYS A 268 13.71 14.15 8.88
CA LYS A 268 13.89 12.91 8.11
C LYS A 268 12.66 12.01 8.21
N ALA A 269 12.16 11.75 9.41
CA ALA A 269 11.05 10.83 9.62
C ALA A 269 9.75 11.33 8.97
N LEU A 270 9.48 12.63 9.06
CA LEU A 270 8.38 13.26 8.33
C LEU A 270 8.58 13.18 6.82
N ARG A 271 9.81 13.35 6.32
CA ARG A 271 10.11 13.19 4.88
C ARG A 271 9.86 11.79 4.35
N THR A 272 10.37 10.80 5.06
CA THR A 272 10.37 9.39 4.62
C THR A 272 9.12 8.64 5.07
N MET A 273 8.19 9.30 5.76
CA MET A 273 7.06 8.65 6.45
C MET A 273 7.52 7.49 7.33
N GLU A 274 8.60 7.71 8.09
CA GLU A 274 9.13 6.73 9.03
C GLU A 274 8.25 6.66 10.29
N ILE A 275 7.12 5.96 10.16
CA ILE A 275 6.03 5.92 11.14
C ILE A 275 6.53 5.56 12.54
N GLU A 276 7.48 4.63 12.66
CA GLU A 276 8.01 4.23 13.95
C GLU A 276 8.71 5.39 14.67
N THR A 277 9.50 6.17 13.94
CA THR A 277 10.17 7.36 14.47
C THR A 277 9.15 8.47 14.74
N ILE A 278 8.17 8.69 13.85
CA ILE A 278 7.10 9.67 14.08
C ILE A 278 6.31 9.34 15.36
N ILE A 279 5.97 8.07 15.60
CA ILE A 279 5.26 7.63 16.81
C ILE A 279 6.12 7.90 18.06
N LYS A 280 7.41 7.56 18.03
CA LYS A 280 8.32 7.83 19.17
C LYS A 280 8.52 9.32 19.43
N MET A 281 8.39 10.14 18.39
CA MET A 281 8.47 11.60 18.47
C MET A 281 7.11 12.27 18.62
N ALA A 282 6.00 11.52 18.72
CA ALA A 282 4.64 12.04 18.69
C ALA A 282 4.40 13.07 19.81
N PHE A 283 4.95 12.83 21.01
CA PHE A 283 4.85 13.77 22.12
C PHE A 283 5.53 15.10 21.80
N PHE A 284 6.72 15.06 21.19
CA PHE A 284 7.50 16.25 20.82
C PHE A 284 6.81 17.02 19.70
N ILE A 285 6.31 16.32 18.68
CA ILE A 285 5.53 16.91 17.57
C ILE A 285 4.31 17.66 18.11
N ARG A 286 3.58 17.07 19.06
CA ARG A 286 2.43 17.74 19.69
C ARG A 286 2.87 18.93 20.53
N ASP A 287 3.89 18.80 21.37
CA ASP A 287 4.37 19.90 22.21
C ASP A 287 4.84 21.08 21.36
N LEU A 288 5.56 20.83 20.26
CA LEU A 288 5.97 21.82 19.28
C LEU A 288 4.77 22.49 18.59
N HIS A 289 3.79 21.70 18.12
CA HIS A 289 2.56 22.23 17.54
C HIS A 289 1.80 23.13 18.52
N GLU A 290 1.61 22.67 19.75
CA GLU A 290 0.84 23.40 20.76
C GLU A 290 1.55 24.70 21.15
N GLN A 291 2.89 24.69 21.26
CA GLN A 291 3.64 25.93 21.49
C GLN A 291 3.43 26.94 20.35
N ILE A 292 3.58 26.51 19.08
CA ILE A 292 3.34 27.37 17.91
C ILE A 292 1.92 27.92 17.93
N LYS A 293 0.93 27.08 18.24
CA LYS A 293 -0.49 27.48 18.34
C LYS A 293 -0.75 28.50 19.43
N GLN A 294 -0.20 28.29 20.62
CA GLN A 294 -0.37 29.21 21.75
C GLN A 294 0.30 30.57 21.50
N LEU A 295 1.40 30.59 20.75
CA LEU A 295 2.05 31.83 20.34
C LEU A 295 1.28 32.53 19.21
N HIS A 296 0.83 31.78 18.22
CA HIS A 296 0.01 32.29 17.11
C HIS A 296 -1.23 33.04 17.61
N LEU A 297 -1.95 32.46 18.59
CA LEU A 297 -3.14 33.09 19.20
C LEU A 297 -2.86 34.40 19.94
N LYS A 298 -1.59 34.71 20.24
CA LYS A 298 -1.17 35.94 20.93
C LYS A 298 -0.64 37.01 19.96
N LEU A 299 -0.51 36.72 18.67
CA LEU A 299 -0.03 37.68 17.68
C LEU A 299 -1.08 38.76 17.42
N ASP A 300 -0.64 40.02 17.33
CA ASP A 300 -1.48 41.08 16.77
C ASP A 300 -1.57 40.89 15.26
N ILE A 301 -2.80 40.79 14.74
CA ILE A 301 -3.11 40.62 13.33
C ILE A 301 -2.43 41.70 12.47
N ASN A 302 -2.24 42.91 13.00
CA ASN A 302 -1.61 44.02 12.28
C ASN A 302 -0.08 43.92 12.19
N GLU A 303 0.56 43.14 13.06
CA GLU A 303 2.01 42.94 13.08
C GLU A 303 2.43 41.70 12.27
N ILE A 304 1.47 40.92 11.77
CA ILE A 304 1.74 39.73 10.97
C ILE A 304 2.16 40.15 9.55
N PRO A 305 3.35 39.73 9.06
CA PRO A 305 3.77 40.02 7.70
C PRO A 305 2.82 39.39 6.68
N THR A 306 2.43 40.10 5.63
CA THR A 306 1.50 39.56 4.62
C THR A 306 2.16 38.67 3.59
N THR A 307 3.49 38.77 3.44
CA THR A 307 4.28 38.02 2.46
C THR A 307 5.52 37.44 3.13
N LEU A 308 5.73 36.15 2.90
CA LEU A 308 6.85 35.36 3.40
C LEU A 308 7.57 34.68 2.24
N TYR A 309 8.82 34.30 2.45
CA TYR A 309 9.66 33.71 1.44
C TYR A 309 10.33 32.43 1.95
N ARG A 310 10.55 31.50 1.03
CA ARG A 310 11.38 30.32 1.26
C ARG A 310 12.10 29.94 -0.03
N GLY A 311 13.42 29.77 0.04
CA GLY A 311 14.21 29.27 -1.08
C GLY A 311 14.70 27.84 -0.84
N GLN A 312 14.67 27.02 -1.88
CA GLN A 312 15.14 25.63 -1.84
C GLN A 312 15.34 25.08 -3.26
N GLY A 313 16.08 23.98 -3.40
CA GLY A 313 16.08 23.16 -4.62
C GLY A 313 14.98 22.10 -4.59
N MET A 314 14.36 21.79 -5.72
CA MET A 314 13.36 20.72 -5.87
C MET A 314 13.73 19.78 -7.02
N PHE A 315 13.49 18.48 -6.90
CA PHE A 315 13.76 17.56 -8.00
C PHE A 315 12.99 17.92 -9.26
N ASN A 316 13.64 17.76 -10.41
CA ASN A 316 13.08 18.14 -11.70
C ASN A 316 11.73 17.43 -11.99
N GLU A 317 11.59 16.16 -11.58
CA GLU A 317 10.34 15.41 -11.74
C GLU A 317 9.17 16.02 -10.95
N ASP A 318 9.41 16.40 -9.69
CA ASP A 318 8.40 17.03 -8.84
C ASP A 318 8.11 18.47 -9.28
N PHE A 319 9.10 19.14 -9.85
CA PHE A 319 8.91 20.45 -10.47
C PHE A 319 8.02 20.39 -11.71
N GLU A 320 8.19 19.39 -12.56
CA GLU A 320 7.30 19.18 -13.70
C GLU A 320 5.87 18.81 -13.28
N LYS A 321 5.68 18.13 -12.15
CA LYS A 321 4.36 17.96 -11.52
C LYS A 321 3.79 19.29 -11.02
N LEU A 322 4.61 20.10 -10.36
CA LEU A 322 4.20 21.42 -9.85
C LEU A 322 3.75 22.35 -10.98
N LYS A 323 4.48 22.39 -12.10
CA LYS A 323 4.11 23.19 -13.28
C LYS A 323 2.73 22.82 -13.84
N LYS A 324 2.37 21.54 -13.80
CA LYS A 324 1.10 21.02 -14.33
C LYS A 324 -0.10 21.22 -13.40
N THR A 325 0.13 21.70 -12.18
CA THR A 325 -0.86 21.74 -11.09
C THR A 325 -1.24 23.16 -10.67
N LYS A 326 -1.17 24.11 -11.62
CA LYS A 326 -1.64 25.48 -11.42
C LYS A 326 -3.06 25.50 -10.85
N ASP A 327 -3.31 26.40 -9.90
CA ASP A 327 -4.55 26.52 -9.12
C ASP A 327 -4.85 25.34 -8.18
N GLY A 328 -3.97 24.33 -8.14
CA GLY A 328 -4.01 23.19 -7.24
C GLY A 328 -3.63 23.51 -5.79
N LEU A 329 -3.49 22.46 -4.98
CA LEU A 329 -3.05 22.54 -3.60
C LEU A 329 -1.65 21.97 -3.45
N LEU A 330 -0.86 22.60 -2.58
CA LEU A 330 0.47 22.20 -2.16
C LEU A 330 0.49 22.09 -0.64
N SER A 331 0.89 20.94 -0.10
CA SER A 331 1.09 20.74 1.34
C SER A 331 2.57 20.59 1.64
N PHE A 332 3.06 21.32 2.64
CA PHE A 332 4.35 21.02 3.28
C PHE A 332 4.11 20.07 4.44
N ASN A 333 4.60 18.85 4.31
CA ASN A 333 4.34 17.77 5.27
C ASN A 333 5.27 17.79 6.50
N TYR A 334 5.80 18.97 6.85
CA TYR A 334 6.73 19.21 7.94
C TYR A 334 6.52 20.61 8.52
N PHE A 335 7.23 20.94 9.60
CA PHE A 335 7.23 22.29 10.17
C PHE A 335 7.95 23.24 9.21
N LEU A 336 7.19 24.12 8.57
CA LEU A 336 7.70 24.92 7.47
C LEU A 336 8.33 26.20 8.02
N SER A 337 9.64 26.30 7.87
CA SER A 337 10.41 27.51 8.15
C SER A 337 10.36 28.49 6.97
N THR A 338 10.13 29.76 7.26
CA THR A 338 10.01 30.86 6.29
C THR A 338 10.64 32.14 6.84
N THR A 339 10.89 33.12 5.97
CA THR A 339 11.46 34.42 6.35
C THR A 339 10.75 35.58 5.66
N THR A 340 10.78 36.76 6.27
CA THR A 340 10.38 38.04 5.66
C THR A 340 11.43 38.56 4.67
N ALA A 341 12.69 38.10 4.78
CA ALA A 341 13.81 38.58 3.99
C ALA A 341 13.98 37.80 2.67
N ILE A 342 13.48 38.36 1.57
CA ILE A 342 13.60 37.76 0.23
C ILE A 342 15.05 37.47 -0.18
N THR A 343 16.02 38.27 0.26
CA THR A 343 17.44 38.10 -0.04
C THR A 343 18.00 36.81 0.55
N ILE A 344 17.61 36.47 1.77
CA ILE A 344 17.98 35.23 2.46
C ILE A 344 17.38 34.04 1.71
N ALA A 345 16.07 34.09 1.43
CA ALA A 345 15.39 33.04 0.68
C ALA A 345 16.01 32.83 -0.72
N LYS A 346 16.27 33.90 -1.48
CA LYS A 346 16.94 33.80 -2.78
C LYS A 346 18.31 33.13 -2.68
N ARG A 347 19.12 33.47 -1.67
CA ARG A 347 20.42 32.83 -1.45
C ARG A 347 20.30 31.30 -1.28
N PHE A 348 19.29 30.84 -0.52
CA PHE A 348 19.02 29.41 -0.35
C PHE A 348 18.48 28.73 -1.61
N ALA A 349 17.72 29.44 -2.46
CA ALA A 349 17.29 28.90 -3.74
C ALA A 349 18.49 28.78 -4.70
N SER A 350 19.27 29.85 -4.86
CA SER A 350 20.40 29.95 -5.78
C SER A 350 21.53 28.96 -5.51
N SER A 351 21.69 28.49 -4.26
CA SER A 351 22.66 27.43 -3.95
C SER A 351 22.39 26.11 -4.69
N ASN A 352 21.20 25.94 -5.27
CA ASN A 352 20.80 24.76 -6.04
C ASN A 352 20.82 24.97 -7.57
N GLN A 353 21.13 26.17 -8.08
CA GLN A 353 21.09 26.47 -9.53
C GLN A 353 22.06 25.63 -10.37
N HIS A 354 23.13 25.11 -9.76
CA HIS A 354 24.13 24.30 -10.45
C HIS A 354 23.90 22.78 -10.31
N ASP A 355 22.85 22.35 -9.62
CA ASP A 355 22.53 20.93 -9.46
C ASP A 355 21.70 20.44 -10.65
N SER A 356 22.31 19.63 -11.53
CA SER A 356 21.65 19.04 -12.70
C SER A 356 20.36 18.25 -12.40
N LYS A 357 20.16 17.80 -11.15
CA LYS A 357 19.00 17.00 -10.74
C LYS A 357 17.87 17.85 -10.15
N LYS A 358 18.14 19.12 -9.83
CA LYS A 358 17.22 19.99 -9.10
C LYS A 358 16.98 21.31 -9.84
N THR A 359 15.79 21.84 -9.65
CA THR A 359 15.41 23.19 -10.04
C THR A 359 15.47 24.08 -8.81
N ALA A 360 16.09 25.25 -8.90
CA ALA A 360 16.09 26.23 -7.82
C ALA A 360 14.72 26.92 -7.76
N ILE A 361 14.12 26.98 -6.56
CA ILE A 361 12.78 27.52 -6.34
C ILE A 361 12.77 28.53 -5.23
N LEU A 362 12.18 29.69 -5.53
CA LEU A 362 11.78 30.71 -4.56
C LEU A 362 10.26 30.67 -4.40
N PHE A 363 9.79 30.20 -3.25
CA PHE A 363 8.39 30.34 -2.86
C PHE A 363 8.14 31.74 -2.32
N GLU A 364 7.16 32.43 -2.90
CA GLU A 364 6.56 33.67 -2.39
C GLU A 364 5.20 33.31 -1.80
N ILE A 365 5.09 33.34 -0.47
CA ILE A 365 3.95 32.84 0.30
C ILE A 365 3.15 34.03 0.80
N LYS A 366 1.93 34.19 0.29
CA LYS A 366 0.96 35.15 0.81
C LYS A 366 0.18 34.53 1.95
N ILE A 367 0.10 35.24 3.06
CA ILE A 367 -0.70 34.83 4.21
C ILE A 367 -1.84 35.82 4.45
N ASP A 368 -3.00 35.25 4.78
CA ASP A 368 -4.15 35.99 5.29
C ASP A 368 -4.14 35.88 6.82
N PRO A 369 -3.83 36.97 7.55
CA PRO A 369 -3.78 36.99 9.01
C PRO A 369 -5.10 36.58 9.69
N SER A 370 -6.23 36.56 8.99
CA SER A 370 -7.51 36.09 9.54
C SER A 370 -7.61 34.57 9.65
N ILE A 371 -6.72 33.82 9.00
CA ILE A 371 -6.65 32.35 9.09
C ILE A 371 -6.04 31.95 10.44
N SER A 372 -6.89 31.50 11.37
CA SER A 372 -6.46 31.01 12.69
C SER A 372 -6.27 29.49 12.78
N SER A 373 -6.76 28.75 11.78
CA SER A 373 -6.73 27.27 11.76
C SER A 373 -5.38 26.68 11.36
N VAL A 374 -4.48 27.49 10.80
CA VAL A 374 -3.12 27.09 10.42
C VAL A 374 -2.11 27.88 11.26
N PRO A 375 -1.64 27.33 12.39
CA PRO A 375 -0.78 28.07 13.29
C PRO A 375 0.61 28.33 12.73
N PHE A 376 1.10 29.55 12.92
CA PHE A 376 2.48 29.96 12.67
C PHE A 376 2.90 31.04 13.66
N THR A 377 4.20 31.18 13.91
CA THR A 377 4.72 32.23 14.80
C THR A 377 6.14 32.64 14.40
N PRO A 378 6.53 33.92 14.59
CA PRO A 378 7.93 34.29 14.66
C PRO A 378 8.62 33.56 15.82
N ILE A 379 9.85 33.10 15.61
CA ILE A 379 10.59 32.29 16.60
C ILE A 379 11.94 32.87 17.04
N SER A 380 12.34 34.04 16.55
CA SER A 380 13.66 34.64 16.83
C SER A 380 14.03 34.66 18.34
N ASN A 381 13.10 35.05 19.22
CA ASN A 381 13.37 35.12 20.67
C ASN A 381 13.29 33.77 21.41
N LEU A 382 12.93 32.69 20.72
CA LEU A 382 12.72 31.34 21.27
C LEU A 382 13.64 30.30 20.65
N SER A 383 14.22 30.62 19.50
CA SER A 383 15.14 29.79 18.73
C SER A 383 16.52 29.76 19.39
N ASP A 384 17.24 28.65 19.20
CA ASP A 384 18.67 28.57 19.51
C ASP A 384 19.52 29.44 18.56
N CYS A 385 18.93 29.89 17.44
CA CYS A 385 19.52 30.82 16.47
C CYS A 385 18.74 32.16 16.45
N PRO A 386 18.93 33.06 17.44
CA PRO A 386 18.10 34.25 17.60
C PRO A 386 18.33 35.36 16.54
N LEU A 387 19.35 35.22 15.71
CA LEU A 387 19.76 36.22 14.72
C LEU A 387 18.92 36.17 13.43
N GLU A 388 18.13 35.12 13.21
CA GLU A 388 17.32 34.97 12.00
C GLU A 388 15.86 35.36 12.27
N GLU A 389 15.33 36.28 11.43
CA GLU A 389 13.89 36.58 11.39
C GLU A 389 13.15 35.42 10.72
N GLU A 390 12.94 34.38 11.51
CA GLU A 390 12.29 33.13 11.10
C GLU A 390 10.84 33.09 11.59
N ILE A 391 9.94 32.71 10.67
CA ILE A 391 8.55 32.39 10.96
C ILE A 391 8.34 30.90 10.70
N LEU A 392 7.95 30.20 11.77
CA LEU A 392 7.75 28.77 11.77
C LEU A 392 6.26 28.45 11.70
N PHE A 393 5.87 27.76 10.63
CA PHE A 393 4.55 27.16 10.50
C PHE A 393 4.49 25.81 11.18
N SER A 394 3.34 25.50 11.73
CA SER A 394 3.06 24.15 12.17
C SER A 394 2.93 23.17 10.99
N MET A 395 3.09 21.88 11.29
CA MET A 395 3.02 20.82 10.28
C MET A 395 1.65 20.80 9.56
N SER A 396 1.68 20.34 8.29
CA SER A 396 0.51 20.18 7.43
C SER A 396 -0.15 21.50 7.02
N SER A 397 0.67 22.53 6.79
CA SER A 397 0.22 23.79 6.21
C SER A 397 -0.04 23.59 4.71
N VAL A 398 -1.24 23.97 4.27
CA VAL A 398 -1.68 23.81 2.88
C VAL A 398 -1.76 25.18 2.21
N PHE A 399 -1.32 25.22 0.95
CA PHE A 399 -1.24 26.43 0.14
C PHE A 399 -1.88 26.19 -1.23
N ARG A 400 -2.49 27.22 -1.79
CA ARG A 400 -2.95 27.23 -3.17
C ARG A 400 -1.84 27.69 -4.09
N ILE A 401 -1.60 26.93 -5.16
CA ILE A 401 -0.55 27.21 -6.14
C ILE A 401 -1.04 28.29 -7.10
N GLY A 402 -0.35 29.43 -7.13
CA GLY A 402 -0.61 30.54 -8.02
C GLY A 402 0.24 30.48 -9.28
N THR A 403 0.84 31.61 -9.64
CA THR A 403 1.72 31.74 -10.81
C THR A 403 3.08 31.08 -10.55
N ILE A 404 3.61 30.44 -11.59
CA ILE A 404 4.95 29.84 -11.63
C ILE A 404 5.69 30.50 -12.78
N GLU A 405 6.80 31.17 -12.50
CA GLU A 405 7.57 31.92 -13.50
C GLU A 405 9.07 31.79 -13.27
N GLU A 406 9.85 31.75 -14.34
CA GLU A 406 11.31 31.80 -14.27
C GLU A 406 11.75 33.25 -14.08
N ILE A 407 12.55 33.51 -13.05
CA ILE A 407 12.97 34.88 -12.68
C ILE A 407 14.47 35.13 -12.89
N ASP A 408 15.26 34.07 -12.98
CA ASP A 408 16.69 34.08 -13.29
C ASP A 408 17.08 32.70 -13.82
N ASP A 409 18.27 32.55 -14.41
CA ASP A 409 18.73 31.30 -15.04
C ASP A 409 18.55 30.08 -14.11
N HIS A 410 17.62 29.19 -14.45
CA HIS A 410 17.26 28.00 -13.66
C HIS A 410 16.72 28.30 -12.24
N LEU A 411 16.29 29.53 -11.95
CA LEU A 411 15.61 29.95 -10.72
C LEU A 411 14.15 30.33 -10.99
N TRP A 412 13.25 29.57 -10.37
CA TRP A 412 11.81 29.70 -10.56
C TRP A 412 11.14 30.29 -9.32
N LYS A 413 10.27 31.28 -9.52
CA LYS A 413 9.41 31.81 -8.48
C LYS A 413 8.04 31.13 -8.54
N VAL A 414 7.58 30.67 -7.39
CA VAL A 414 6.27 30.02 -7.22
C VAL A 414 5.47 30.81 -6.20
N ASN A 415 4.35 31.37 -6.64
CA ASN A 415 3.44 32.09 -5.76
C ASN A 415 2.52 31.09 -5.04
N LEU A 416 2.47 31.18 -3.72
CA LEU A 416 1.63 30.36 -2.86
C LEU A 416 0.71 31.26 -2.05
N THR A 417 -0.53 30.83 -1.82
CA THR A 417 -1.47 31.51 -0.91
C THR A 417 -1.90 30.56 0.18
N LEU A 418 -1.71 30.92 1.45
CA LEU A 418 -2.14 30.10 2.58
C LEU A 418 -3.65 29.86 2.51
N THR A 419 -4.06 28.63 2.79
CA THR A 419 -5.46 28.26 2.79
C THR A 419 -5.85 27.49 4.06
N ASP A 420 -7.14 27.29 4.26
CA ASP A 420 -7.71 26.56 5.38
C ASP A 420 -8.94 25.71 4.99
N ASP A 421 -9.65 25.19 6.00
CA ASP A 421 -10.84 24.36 5.85
C ASP A 421 -12.02 25.07 5.15
N ARG A 422 -11.91 26.38 4.84
CA ARG A 422 -12.88 27.09 3.98
C ARG A 422 -12.66 26.80 2.50
N ASP A 423 -11.48 26.30 2.11
CA ASP A 423 -11.21 25.86 0.76
C ASP A 423 -12.06 24.64 0.40
N PRO A 424 -12.89 24.70 -0.66
CA PRO A 424 -13.80 23.62 -1.00
C PRO A 424 -13.10 22.30 -1.31
N LEU A 425 -11.91 22.35 -1.94
CA LEU A 425 -11.18 21.14 -2.31
C LEU A 425 -10.54 20.50 -1.07
N LEU A 426 -9.93 21.32 -0.22
CA LEU A 426 -9.35 20.84 1.04
C LEU A 426 -10.43 20.26 1.96
N LYS A 427 -11.55 20.96 2.13
CA LYS A 427 -12.66 20.49 2.97
C LYS A 427 -13.21 19.15 2.51
N ARG A 428 -13.45 19.00 1.20
CA ARG A 428 -13.96 17.76 0.61
C ARG A 428 -13.01 16.59 0.84
N LEU A 429 -11.69 16.82 0.72
CA LEU A 429 -10.64 15.85 1.00
C LEU A 429 -10.61 15.45 2.48
N THR A 430 -10.62 16.44 3.37
CA THR A 430 -10.62 16.24 4.82
C THR A 430 -11.84 15.44 5.28
N ASP A 431 -13.03 15.80 4.82
CA ASP A 431 -14.28 15.13 5.19
C ASP A 431 -14.31 13.66 4.71
N HIS A 432 -13.92 13.42 3.46
CA HIS A 432 -13.84 12.07 2.90
C HIS A 432 -12.88 11.18 3.70
N MET A 433 -11.72 11.72 4.06
CA MET A 433 -10.71 10.96 4.78
C MET A 433 -11.10 10.68 6.24
N ARG A 434 -11.69 11.67 6.94
CA ARG A 434 -12.17 11.48 8.32
C ARG A 434 -13.27 10.41 8.39
N ILE A 435 -14.23 10.43 7.46
CA ILE A 435 -15.25 9.39 7.35
C ILE A 435 -14.59 8.02 7.11
N SER A 436 -13.55 7.96 6.28
CA SER A 436 -12.90 6.70 5.93
C SER A 436 -12.09 6.05 7.07
N LEU A 437 -11.57 6.85 8.00
CA LEU A 437 -10.90 6.36 9.22
C LEU A 437 -11.95 5.98 10.28
N GLY A 438 -13.06 6.70 10.35
CA GLY A 438 -14.12 6.45 11.33
C GLY A 438 -13.70 6.79 12.77
N ASP A 439 -14.57 6.45 13.71
CA ASP A 439 -14.39 6.80 15.12
C ASP A 439 -13.57 5.72 15.87
N GLY A 440 -12.74 6.15 16.82
CA GLY A 440 -11.91 5.24 17.62
C GLY A 440 -10.76 5.93 18.34
N SER A 441 -9.98 5.14 19.10
CA SER A 441 -8.74 5.62 19.71
C SER A 441 -7.74 6.06 18.64
N GLY A 442 -6.78 6.94 18.99
CA GLY A 442 -5.73 7.38 18.06
C GLY A 442 -4.97 6.21 17.43
N TRP A 443 -4.71 5.15 18.19
CA TRP A 443 -4.07 3.93 17.69
C TRP A 443 -4.90 3.16 16.66
N ARG A 444 -6.23 3.09 16.85
CA ARG A 444 -7.13 2.47 15.87
C ARG A 444 -7.14 3.24 14.55
N GLN A 445 -7.25 4.57 14.64
CA GLN A 445 -7.18 5.45 13.48
C GLN A 445 -5.81 5.34 12.78
N LEU A 446 -4.71 5.19 13.54
CA LEU A 446 -3.39 4.96 13.00
C LEU A 446 -3.29 3.65 12.22
N GLY A 447 -3.82 2.55 12.79
CA GLY A 447 -3.87 1.25 12.10
C GLY A 447 -4.68 1.30 10.81
N GLN A 448 -5.82 1.99 10.80
CA GLN A 448 -6.64 2.19 9.61
C GLN A 448 -5.93 3.05 8.57
N LEU A 449 -5.24 4.11 8.99
CA LEU A 449 -4.42 4.95 8.12
C LEU A 449 -3.32 4.12 7.46
N MET A 450 -2.63 3.26 8.21
CA MET A 450 -1.62 2.33 7.66
C MET A 450 -2.22 1.40 6.61
N ILE A 451 -3.42 0.87 6.85
CA ILE A 451 -4.14 0.04 5.85
C ILE A 451 -4.43 0.85 4.57
N LYS A 452 -4.91 2.09 4.70
CA LYS A 452 -5.20 2.97 3.54
C LYS A 452 -3.94 3.32 2.75
N MET A 453 -2.81 3.47 3.44
CA MET A 453 -1.49 3.65 2.86
C MET A 453 -0.91 2.38 2.21
N GLY A 454 -1.58 1.22 2.31
CA GLY A 454 -1.02 -0.07 1.88
C GLY A 454 0.13 -0.57 2.75
N LYS A 455 0.37 0.04 3.91
CA LYS A 455 1.41 -0.31 4.89
C LYS A 455 0.94 -1.45 5.80
N PHE A 456 0.69 -2.61 5.19
CA PHE A 456 0.11 -3.77 5.88
C PHE A 456 0.97 -4.28 7.04
N ASP A 457 2.30 -4.29 6.93
CA ASP A 457 3.18 -4.74 8.02
C ASP A 457 3.11 -3.82 9.25
N LYS A 458 3.09 -2.51 9.04
CA LYS A 458 2.92 -1.54 10.12
C LYS A 458 1.52 -1.59 10.72
N ALA A 459 0.49 -1.81 9.90
CA ALA A 459 -0.85 -2.06 10.40
C ALA A 459 -0.86 -3.31 11.31
N LEU A 460 -0.22 -4.42 10.91
CA LEU A 460 -0.12 -5.63 11.73
C LEU A 460 0.57 -5.35 13.08
N GLU A 461 1.70 -4.64 13.08
CA GLU A 461 2.38 -4.26 14.33
C GLU A 461 1.43 -3.52 15.28
N ILE A 462 0.73 -2.49 14.80
CA ILE A 462 -0.21 -1.68 15.59
C ILE A 462 -1.35 -2.55 16.13
N TYR A 463 -2.02 -3.31 15.26
CA TYR A 463 -3.18 -4.10 15.66
C TYR A 463 -2.81 -5.27 16.59
N ASN A 464 -1.61 -5.83 16.47
CA ASN A 464 -1.12 -6.85 17.40
C ASN A 464 -0.83 -6.25 18.79
N VAL A 465 -0.31 -5.02 18.87
CA VAL A 465 -0.12 -4.33 20.15
C VAL A 465 -1.48 -4.00 20.78
N LEU A 466 -2.44 -3.50 20.00
CA LEU A 466 -3.80 -3.25 20.48
C LEU A 466 -4.46 -4.54 20.99
N LEU A 467 -4.31 -5.65 20.25
CA LEU A 467 -4.89 -6.94 20.65
C LEU A 467 -4.27 -7.47 21.94
N LYS A 468 -2.97 -7.28 22.16
CA LYS A 468 -2.30 -7.67 23.42
C LYS A 468 -2.77 -6.85 24.63
N ASN A 469 -3.19 -5.62 24.40
CA ASN A 469 -3.56 -4.66 25.46
C ASN A 469 -5.07 -4.46 25.60
N VAL A 470 -5.89 -5.21 24.84
CA VAL A 470 -7.34 -5.11 24.92
C VAL A 470 -7.84 -5.59 26.28
N ASP A 471 -8.81 -4.88 26.86
CA ASP A 471 -9.47 -5.35 28.08
C ASP A 471 -10.20 -6.66 27.76
N SER A 472 -9.99 -7.69 28.58
CA SER A 472 -10.61 -9.01 28.38
C SER A 472 -12.14 -8.95 28.45
N ASN A 473 -12.71 -7.91 29.06
CA ASN A 473 -14.14 -7.67 29.09
C ASN A 473 -14.67 -6.94 27.85
N ASP A 474 -13.82 -6.25 27.09
CA ASP A 474 -14.21 -5.55 25.86
C ASP A 474 -14.21 -6.49 24.65
N LYS A 475 -15.22 -7.35 24.65
CA LYS A 475 -15.44 -8.32 23.57
C LYS A 475 -15.65 -7.65 22.21
N ALA A 476 -16.22 -6.46 22.18
CA ALA A 476 -16.50 -5.74 20.93
C ALA A 476 -15.22 -5.22 20.29
N GLU A 477 -14.33 -4.62 21.08
CA GLU A 477 -13.02 -4.18 20.57
C GLU A 477 -12.18 -5.41 20.19
N ASN A 478 -12.18 -6.47 20.98
CA ASN A 478 -11.44 -7.69 20.65
C ASN A 478 -11.88 -8.30 19.29
N ALA A 479 -13.20 -8.46 19.10
CA ALA A 479 -13.74 -8.92 17.81
C ALA A 479 -13.37 -7.99 16.65
N PHE A 480 -13.40 -6.67 16.87
CA PHE A 480 -12.99 -5.68 15.87
C PHE A 480 -11.51 -5.83 15.49
N LEU A 481 -10.60 -5.96 16.47
CA LEU A 481 -9.17 -6.10 16.22
C LEU A 481 -8.86 -7.36 15.41
N HIS A 482 -9.51 -8.48 15.72
CA HIS A 482 -9.41 -9.70 14.93
C HIS A 482 -9.95 -9.53 13.49
N ASN A 483 -11.06 -8.83 13.30
CA ASN A 483 -11.57 -8.51 11.96
C ASN A 483 -10.56 -7.68 11.14
N GLN A 484 -9.90 -6.70 11.78
CA GLN A 484 -8.88 -5.89 11.12
C GLN A 484 -7.64 -6.71 10.75
N LEU A 485 -7.15 -7.58 11.65
CA LEU A 485 -6.05 -8.50 11.34
C LEU A 485 -6.42 -9.45 10.18
N GLY A 486 -7.63 -10.01 10.19
CA GLY A 486 -8.14 -10.84 9.10
C GLY A 486 -8.13 -10.12 7.76
N TYR A 487 -8.53 -8.85 7.74
CA TYR A 487 -8.44 -8.00 6.54
C TYR A 487 -7.00 -7.82 6.07
N ILE A 488 -6.07 -7.50 6.98
CA ILE A 488 -4.68 -7.24 6.61
C ILE A 488 -4.02 -8.49 6.01
N TRP A 489 -4.20 -9.66 6.63
CA TRP A 489 -3.68 -10.92 6.11
C TRP A 489 -4.29 -11.28 4.75
N LYS A 490 -5.59 -11.02 4.55
CA LYS A 490 -6.26 -11.21 3.26
C LYS A 490 -5.60 -10.36 2.17
N GLN A 491 -5.24 -9.11 2.47
CA GLN A 491 -4.54 -8.23 1.52
C GLN A 491 -3.11 -8.71 1.22
N LYS A 492 -2.42 -9.30 2.21
CA LYS A 492 -1.11 -9.92 2.02
C LYS A 492 -1.16 -11.25 1.22
N GLY A 493 -2.35 -11.81 1.00
CA GLY A 493 -2.54 -13.07 0.28
C GLY A 493 -2.51 -14.31 1.18
N GLU A 494 -2.29 -14.14 2.49
CA GLU A 494 -2.22 -15.23 3.47
C GLU A 494 -3.64 -15.63 3.92
N LEU A 495 -4.27 -16.48 3.11
CA LEU A 495 -5.69 -16.80 3.25
C LEU A 495 -6.03 -17.59 4.53
N LYS A 496 -5.11 -18.41 5.05
CA LYS A 496 -5.37 -19.24 6.24
C LYS A 496 -5.36 -18.41 7.51
N GLU A 497 -4.40 -17.50 7.62
CA GLU A 497 -4.21 -16.52 8.67
C GLU A 497 -5.39 -15.55 8.68
N ALA A 498 -5.78 -15.07 7.50
CA ALA A 498 -6.98 -14.25 7.33
C ALA A 498 -8.23 -14.96 7.84
N PHE A 499 -8.43 -16.22 7.44
CA PHE A 499 -9.56 -17.03 7.89
C PHE A 499 -9.57 -17.21 9.41
N SER A 500 -8.45 -17.57 10.02
CA SER A 500 -8.34 -17.79 11.47
C SER A 500 -8.75 -16.54 12.26
N HIS A 501 -8.30 -15.36 11.85
CA HIS A 501 -8.68 -14.12 12.53
C HIS A 501 -10.14 -13.73 12.31
N TYR A 502 -10.69 -13.92 11.10
CA TYR A 502 -12.12 -13.68 10.90
C TYR A 502 -13.00 -14.66 11.67
N GLU A 503 -12.60 -15.94 11.77
CA GLU A 503 -13.30 -16.95 12.56
C GLU A 503 -13.29 -16.58 14.05
N GLU A 504 -12.15 -16.15 14.59
CA GLU A 504 -12.05 -15.69 15.97
C GLU A 504 -12.93 -14.45 16.22
N SER A 505 -12.92 -13.48 15.31
CA SER A 505 -13.80 -12.31 15.37
C SER A 505 -15.29 -12.69 15.46
N VAL A 506 -15.72 -13.65 14.65
CA VAL A 506 -17.10 -14.18 14.67
C VAL A 506 -17.39 -14.92 15.97
N ASN A 507 -16.47 -15.77 16.43
CA ASN A 507 -16.65 -16.54 17.67
C ASN A 507 -16.82 -15.63 18.89
N ILE A 508 -16.01 -14.57 18.99
CA ILE A 508 -16.15 -13.57 20.05
C ILE A 508 -17.48 -12.83 19.92
N SER A 509 -17.83 -12.39 18.71
CA SER A 509 -19.08 -11.67 18.43
C SER A 509 -20.32 -12.46 18.87
N ARG A 510 -20.35 -13.76 18.57
CA ARG A 510 -21.43 -14.68 18.96
C ARG A 510 -21.69 -14.74 20.47
N THR A 511 -20.73 -14.35 21.30
CA THR A 511 -20.91 -14.34 22.75
C THR A 511 -21.75 -13.17 23.27
N TYR A 512 -22.04 -12.17 22.44
CA TYR A 512 -22.80 -10.98 22.84
C TYR A 512 -23.75 -10.42 21.77
N MET A 513 -23.75 -10.95 20.54
CA MET A 513 -24.72 -10.61 19.50
C MET A 513 -25.26 -11.85 18.78
N SER A 514 -26.39 -11.68 18.08
CA SER A 514 -27.00 -12.73 17.27
C SER A 514 -26.20 -13.04 16.00
N ASP A 515 -26.26 -14.27 15.50
CA ASP A 515 -25.65 -14.68 14.22
C ASP A 515 -26.22 -13.92 13.00
N ILE A 516 -27.37 -13.26 13.14
CA ILE A 516 -27.97 -12.42 12.08
C ILE A 516 -27.81 -10.92 12.36
N ASP A 517 -26.88 -10.53 13.22
CA ASP A 517 -26.58 -9.12 13.47
C ASP A 517 -25.97 -8.47 12.21
N PRO A 518 -26.49 -7.32 11.74
CA PRO A 518 -25.98 -6.62 10.55
C PRO A 518 -24.47 -6.36 10.53
N ARG A 519 -23.84 -6.22 11.70
CA ARG A 519 -22.39 -5.98 11.80
C ARG A 519 -21.54 -7.17 11.36
N LEU A 520 -22.13 -8.37 11.27
CA LEU A 520 -21.43 -9.59 10.86
C LEU A 520 -21.43 -9.80 9.34
N SER A 521 -22.31 -9.11 8.59
CA SER A 521 -22.47 -9.28 7.14
C SER A 521 -21.13 -9.19 6.38
N SER A 522 -20.35 -8.12 6.61
CA SER A 522 -19.05 -7.96 5.96
C SER A 522 -18.02 -9.03 6.34
N ILE A 523 -18.06 -9.52 7.58
CA ILE A 523 -17.15 -10.55 8.07
C ILE A 523 -17.48 -11.89 7.42
N TYR A 524 -18.77 -12.25 7.37
CA TYR A 524 -19.23 -13.48 6.72
C TYR A 524 -18.97 -13.48 5.21
N SER A 525 -19.18 -12.37 4.51
CA SER A 525 -18.82 -12.24 3.10
C SER A 525 -17.31 -12.47 2.87
N ASN A 526 -16.46 -11.91 3.74
CA ASN A 526 -15.02 -12.10 3.69
C ASN A 526 -14.62 -13.56 3.93
N ILE A 527 -15.21 -14.20 4.95
CA ILE A 527 -15.00 -15.62 5.24
C ILE A 527 -15.46 -16.48 4.06
N GLY A 528 -16.65 -16.23 3.51
CA GLY A 528 -17.19 -16.95 2.35
C GLY A 528 -16.25 -16.89 1.15
N GLY A 529 -15.71 -15.70 0.86
CA GLY A 529 -14.77 -15.51 -0.24
C GLY A 529 -13.43 -16.20 -0.02
N ILE A 530 -12.92 -16.23 1.22
CA ILE A 530 -11.68 -16.95 1.57
C ILE A 530 -11.88 -18.46 1.47
N LEU A 531 -12.96 -18.99 2.05
CA LEU A 531 -13.26 -20.42 2.02
C LEU A 531 -13.44 -20.92 0.59
N LYS A 532 -14.11 -20.14 -0.27
CA LYS A 532 -14.24 -20.45 -1.70
C LYS A 532 -12.86 -20.59 -2.35
N LYS A 533 -11.94 -19.65 -2.10
CA LYS A 533 -10.55 -19.72 -2.62
C LYS A 533 -9.75 -20.91 -2.07
N LEU A 534 -10.03 -21.32 -0.84
CA LEU A 534 -9.43 -22.51 -0.22
C LEU A 534 -10.08 -23.83 -0.70
N GLY A 535 -11.10 -23.77 -1.56
CA GLY A 535 -11.81 -24.93 -2.10
C GLY A 535 -12.92 -25.48 -1.19
N ASP A 536 -13.24 -24.81 -0.07
CA ASP A 536 -14.32 -25.21 0.83
C ASP A 536 -15.65 -24.55 0.47
N SER A 537 -16.19 -24.96 -0.68
CA SER A 537 -17.43 -24.41 -1.22
C SER A 537 -18.64 -24.68 -0.32
N ASN A 538 -18.61 -25.73 0.50
CA ASN A 538 -19.73 -26.07 1.40
C ASN A 538 -19.85 -25.08 2.55
N ARG A 539 -18.75 -24.74 3.22
CA ARG A 539 -18.77 -23.70 4.26
C ARG A 539 -18.94 -22.32 3.66
N ALA A 540 -18.34 -22.03 2.50
CA ALA A 540 -18.53 -20.76 1.81
C ALA A 540 -20.01 -20.46 1.53
N LEU A 541 -20.75 -21.46 1.03
CA LEU A 541 -22.18 -21.33 0.76
C LEU A 541 -22.98 -20.96 2.01
N LYS A 542 -22.69 -21.60 3.15
CA LYS A 542 -23.36 -21.30 4.43
C LYS A 542 -23.15 -19.85 4.87
N PHE A 543 -21.93 -19.33 4.75
CA PHE A 543 -21.65 -17.94 5.11
C PHE A 543 -22.34 -16.95 4.18
N TYR A 544 -22.35 -17.18 2.87
CA TYR A 544 -23.08 -16.31 1.95
C TYR A 544 -24.61 -16.37 2.13
N GLN A 545 -25.15 -17.53 2.54
CA GLN A 545 -26.55 -17.63 2.93
C GLN A 545 -26.86 -16.83 4.21
N LEU A 546 -25.94 -16.81 5.18
CA LEU A 546 -26.09 -15.94 6.37
C LEU A 546 -26.06 -14.45 5.99
N VAL A 547 -25.19 -14.03 5.08
CA VAL A 547 -25.17 -12.65 4.56
C VAL A 547 -26.51 -12.30 3.92
N LEU A 548 -27.01 -13.15 3.02
CA LEU A 548 -28.32 -12.96 2.40
C LEU A 548 -29.46 -12.86 3.43
N MET A 549 -29.43 -13.68 4.47
CA MET A 549 -30.43 -13.62 5.55
C MET A 549 -30.36 -12.30 6.32
N ILE A 550 -29.16 -11.79 6.60
CA ILE A 550 -28.95 -10.50 7.26
C ILE A 550 -29.51 -9.36 6.39
N ASP A 551 -29.13 -9.33 5.12
CA ASP A 551 -29.47 -8.23 4.20
C ASP A 551 -30.97 -8.21 3.89
N LEU A 552 -31.62 -9.39 3.83
CA LEU A 552 -33.09 -9.52 3.73
C LEU A 552 -33.82 -9.09 5.01
N ALA A 553 -33.22 -9.29 6.18
CA ALA A 553 -33.82 -8.95 7.47
C ALA A 553 -33.66 -7.47 7.85
N ALA A 554 -32.85 -6.70 7.10
CA ALA A 554 -32.63 -5.29 7.36
C ALA A 554 -33.95 -4.48 7.31
N PRO A 555 -34.14 -3.45 8.15
CA PRO A 555 -35.37 -2.63 8.12
C PRO A 555 -35.64 -1.95 6.77
N LYS A 556 -34.59 -1.69 5.99
CA LYS A 556 -34.64 -1.19 4.62
C LYS A 556 -33.63 -2.00 3.78
N PRO A 557 -34.03 -3.16 3.25
CA PRO A 557 -33.13 -4.03 2.52
C PRO A 557 -32.57 -3.34 1.27
N ASN A 558 -31.25 -3.26 1.17
CA ASN A 558 -30.59 -2.74 -0.01
C ASN A 558 -30.64 -3.80 -1.11
N GLN A 559 -31.50 -3.58 -2.10
CA GLN A 559 -31.73 -4.53 -3.19
C GLN A 559 -30.45 -4.84 -3.96
N LEU A 560 -29.55 -3.87 -4.12
CA LEU A 560 -28.29 -4.09 -4.83
C LEU A 560 -27.30 -4.96 -4.04
N GLU A 561 -27.32 -4.92 -2.70
CA GLU A 561 -26.54 -5.82 -1.84
C GLU A 561 -27.08 -7.25 -1.92
N ILE A 562 -28.40 -7.42 -1.85
CA ILE A 562 -29.06 -8.72 -2.05
C ILE A 562 -28.70 -9.34 -3.41
N ALA A 563 -28.63 -8.52 -4.48
CA ALA A 563 -28.20 -9.00 -5.79
C ALA A 563 -26.73 -9.46 -5.80
N ILE A 564 -25.85 -8.85 -5.00
CA ILE A 564 -24.46 -9.27 -4.82
C ILE A 564 -24.41 -10.62 -4.10
N ASP A 565 -25.23 -10.81 -3.06
CA ASP A 565 -25.31 -12.07 -2.32
C ASP A 565 -25.75 -13.23 -3.20
N HIS A 566 -26.81 -13.04 -3.97
CA HIS A 566 -27.27 -14.03 -4.95
C HIS A 566 -26.18 -14.37 -5.98
N ASN A 567 -25.41 -13.38 -6.43
CA ASN A 567 -24.29 -13.62 -7.34
C ASN A 567 -23.14 -14.41 -6.66
N ASN A 568 -22.84 -14.13 -5.38
CA ASN A 568 -21.83 -14.88 -4.62
C ASN A 568 -22.27 -16.33 -4.37
N ILE A 569 -23.53 -16.53 -3.98
CA ILE A 569 -24.15 -17.85 -3.82
C ILE A 569 -24.11 -18.63 -5.14
N GLY A 570 -24.53 -18.01 -6.25
CA GLY A 570 -24.48 -18.60 -7.58
C GLY A 570 -23.07 -19.02 -7.98
N SER A 571 -22.07 -18.22 -7.62
CA SER A 571 -20.67 -18.53 -7.88
C SER A 571 -20.14 -19.71 -7.07
N VAL A 572 -20.57 -19.87 -5.82
CA VAL A 572 -20.20 -21.05 -5.02
C VAL A 572 -20.92 -22.31 -5.51
N LEU A 573 -22.18 -22.20 -5.93
CA LEU A 573 -22.94 -23.32 -6.51
C LEU A 573 -22.36 -23.77 -7.86
N ASP A 574 -21.83 -22.84 -8.65
CA ASP A 574 -21.08 -23.15 -9.87
C ASP A 574 -19.83 -24.00 -9.57
N ASP A 575 -19.04 -23.60 -8.57
CA ASP A 575 -17.85 -24.37 -8.13
C ASP A 575 -18.23 -25.77 -7.60
N GLN A 576 -19.45 -25.95 -7.08
CA GLN A 576 -19.99 -27.25 -6.66
C GLN A 576 -20.55 -28.09 -7.83
N GLY A 577 -20.59 -27.55 -9.06
CA GLY A 577 -21.21 -28.21 -10.21
C GLY A 577 -22.74 -28.19 -10.20
N LYS A 578 -23.37 -27.43 -9.30
CA LYS A 578 -24.84 -27.33 -9.17
C LYS A 578 -25.40 -26.26 -10.11
N TYR A 579 -25.25 -26.49 -11.40
CA TYR A 579 -25.50 -25.48 -12.43
C TYR A 579 -26.94 -24.93 -12.44
N GLY A 580 -27.96 -25.77 -12.19
CA GLY A 580 -29.35 -25.30 -12.11
C GLY A 580 -29.62 -24.36 -10.93
N GLU A 581 -29.05 -24.65 -9.76
CA GLU A 581 -29.17 -23.77 -8.58
C GLU A 581 -28.34 -22.49 -8.74
N ALA A 582 -27.17 -22.59 -9.38
CA ALA A 582 -26.33 -21.46 -9.72
C ALA A 582 -27.05 -20.50 -10.69
N LEU A 583 -27.67 -21.04 -11.73
CA LEU A 583 -28.45 -20.27 -12.70
C LEU A 583 -29.59 -19.50 -12.01
N LYS A 584 -30.40 -20.19 -11.20
CA LYS A 584 -31.48 -19.56 -10.43
C LYS A 584 -30.99 -18.39 -9.57
N SER A 585 -29.83 -18.57 -8.92
CA SER A 585 -29.24 -17.51 -8.09
C SER A 585 -28.78 -16.32 -8.95
N TYR A 586 -28.13 -16.55 -10.09
CA TYR A 586 -27.73 -15.47 -10.98
C TYR A 586 -28.93 -14.75 -11.64
N GLU A 587 -30.00 -15.46 -11.96
CA GLU A 587 -31.25 -14.89 -12.47
C GLU A 587 -31.93 -13.97 -11.45
N GLN A 588 -31.96 -14.37 -10.17
CA GLN A 588 -32.43 -13.51 -9.08
C GLN A 588 -31.59 -12.23 -8.97
N ALA A 589 -30.27 -12.35 -9.04
CA ALA A 589 -29.38 -11.19 -9.05
C ALA A 589 -29.63 -10.29 -10.27
N LEU A 590 -29.91 -10.87 -11.45
CA LEU A 590 -30.17 -10.15 -12.68
C LEU A 590 -31.48 -9.37 -12.61
N ASP A 591 -32.57 -10.00 -12.15
CA ASP A 591 -33.90 -9.40 -12.05
C ASP A 591 -33.90 -8.16 -11.15
N ILE A 592 -33.24 -8.28 -9.99
CA ILE A 592 -33.08 -7.16 -9.06
C ILE A 592 -32.29 -6.03 -9.72
N LYS A 593 -31.16 -6.34 -10.37
CA LYS A 593 -30.32 -5.34 -11.05
C LYS A 593 -31.05 -4.64 -12.19
N LEU A 594 -31.84 -5.36 -13.00
CA LEU A 594 -32.63 -4.77 -14.08
C LEU A 594 -33.69 -3.79 -13.56
N THR A 595 -34.23 -4.05 -12.36
CA THR A 595 -35.22 -3.18 -11.72
C THR A 595 -34.59 -1.89 -11.15
N HIS A 596 -33.33 -1.95 -10.70
CA HIS A 596 -32.70 -0.87 -9.93
C HIS A 596 -31.56 -0.14 -10.65
N LEU A 597 -31.09 -0.63 -11.80
CA LEU A 597 -29.96 -0.07 -12.52
C LEU A 597 -30.33 0.33 -13.95
N PRO A 598 -29.66 1.35 -14.53
CA PRO A 598 -29.81 1.68 -15.93
C PRO A 598 -29.46 0.49 -16.86
N PRO A 599 -30.07 0.40 -18.06
CA PRO A 599 -29.91 -0.75 -18.98
C PRO A 599 -28.47 -1.08 -19.43
N HIS A 600 -27.52 -0.15 -19.28
CA HIS A 600 -26.11 -0.32 -19.65
C HIS A 600 -25.15 -0.17 -18.47
N HIS A 601 -25.64 -0.39 -17.25
CA HIS A 601 -24.79 -0.36 -16.08
C HIS A 601 -23.77 -1.53 -16.10
N PRO A 602 -22.46 -1.29 -15.87
CA PRO A 602 -21.41 -2.33 -15.95
C PRO A 602 -21.67 -3.59 -15.12
N SER A 603 -22.38 -3.47 -13.99
CA SER A 603 -22.70 -4.62 -13.12
C SER A 603 -23.74 -5.59 -13.70
N LEU A 604 -24.47 -5.21 -14.76
CA LEU A 604 -25.32 -6.12 -15.53
C LEU A 604 -24.46 -7.05 -16.39
N ALA A 605 -23.37 -6.53 -16.97
CA ALA A 605 -22.46 -7.31 -17.81
C ALA A 605 -21.81 -8.48 -17.03
N SER A 606 -21.44 -8.28 -15.76
CA SER A 606 -20.88 -9.36 -14.94
C SER A 606 -21.88 -10.48 -14.68
N THR A 607 -23.15 -10.15 -14.40
CA THR A 607 -24.19 -11.15 -14.18
C THR A 607 -24.57 -11.89 -15.48
N TYR A 608 -24.72 -11.18 -16.59
CA TYR A 608 -24.93 -11.82 -17.90
C TYR A 608 -23.78 -12.77 -18.26
N SER A 609 -22.53 -12.36 -18.02
CA SER A 609 -21.39 -13.23 -18.27
C SER A 609 -21.40 -14.47 -17.38
N ASN A 610 -21.86 -14.39 -16.13
CA ASN A 610 -21.94 -15.55 -15.25
C ASN A 610 -23.03 -16.52 -15.71
N ILE A 611 -24.19 -16.00 -16.12
CA ILE A 611 -25.28 -16.80 -16.69
C ILE A 611 -24.81 -17.49 -17.98
N GLY A 612 -24.15 -16.77 -18.88
CA GLY A 612 -23.59 -17.34 -20.11
C GLY A 612 -22.57 -18.47 -19.84
N LEU A 613 -21.78 -18.34 -18.78
CA LEU A 613 -20.86 -19.41 -18.35
C LEU A 613 -21.61 -20.66 -17.89
N ILE A 614 -22.70 -20.50 -17.13
CA ILE A 614 -23.50 -21.64 -16.68
C ILE A 614 -24.18 -22.35 -17.85
N HIS A 615 -24.79 -21.62 -18.79
CA HIS A 615 -25.37 -22.23 -20.00
C HIS A 615 -24.31 -23.00 -20.81
N ARG A 616 -23.11 -22.44 -20.96
CA ARG A 616 -22.00 -23.13 -21.63
C ARG A 616 -21.62 -24.43 -20.91
N LYS A 617 -21.49 -24.41 -19.58
CA LYS A 617 -21.19 -25.61 -18.77
C LYS A 617 -22.29 -26.67 -18.85
N MET A 618 -23.54 -26.26 -19.10
CA MET A 618 -24.68 -27.14 -19.34
C MET A 618 -24.80 -27.63 -20.79
N GLY A 619 -23.93 -27.18 -21.70
CA GLY A 619 -23.97 -27.53 -23.13
C GLY A 619 -24.94 -26.68 -23.97
N ASP A 620 -25.58 -25.66 -23.39
CA ASP A 620 -26.47 -24.73 -24.10
C ASP A 620 -25.67 -23.55 -24.67
N TYR A 621 -24.86 -23.86 -25.69
CA TYR A 621 -23.94 -22.90 -26.29
C TYR A 621 -24.65 -21.74 -27.00
N SER A 622 -25.84 -21.95 -27.55
CA SER A 622 -26.62 -20.89 -28.22
C SER A 622 -27.09 -19.82 -27.23
N THR A 623 -27.60 -20.24 -26.07
CA THR A 623 -27.99 -19.29 -25.03
C THR A 623 -26.76 -18.63 -24.40
N ALA A 624 -25.67 -19.38 -24.20
CA ALA A 624 -24.40 -18.83 -23.72
C ALA A 624 -23.88 -17.69 -24.63
N LEU A 625 -23.93 -17.89 -25.95
CA LEU A 625 -23.54 -16.91 -26.95
C LEU A 625 -24.36 -15.62 -26.80
N SER A 626 -25.69 -15.73 -26.73
CA SER A 626 -26.61 -14.59 -26.54
C SER A 626 -26.29 -13.78 -25.28
N PHE A 627 -25.96 -14.45 -24.16
CA PHE A 627 -25.59 -13.77 -22.91
C PHE A 627 -24.23 -13.10 -22.97
N TYR A 628 -23.25 -13.70 -23.63
CA TYR A 628 -21.94 -13.07 -23.85
C TYR A 628 -22.02 -11.89 -24.83
N ASP A 629 -22.91 -11.92 -25.82
CA ASP A 629 -23.16 -10.78 -26.70
C ASP A 629 -23.78 -9.61 -25.93
N LYS A 630 -24.77 -9.86 -25.07
CA LYS A 630 -25.31 -8.84 -24.17
C LYS A 630 -24.23 -8.25 -23.26
N THR A 631 -23.34 -9.10 -22.74
CA THR A 631 -22.18 -8.67 -21.94
C THR A 631 -21.29 -7.71 -22.74
N LEU A 632 -20.95 -8.08 -23.98
CA LEU A 632 -20.10 -7.29 -24.85
C LEU A 632 -20.73 -5.93 -25.19
N GLN A 633 -22.02 -5.91 -25.53
CA GLN A 633 -22.75 -4.68 -25.86
C GLN A 633 -22.74 -3.67 -24.72
N ILE A 634 -22.93 -4.13 -23.47
CA ILE A 634 -22.87 -3.26 -22.30
C ILE A 634 -21.44 -2.74 -22.12
N GLN A 635 -20.44 -3.62 -22.16
CA GLN A 635 -19.04 -3.25 -21.97
C GLN A 635 -18.56 -2.24 -23.02
N GLN A 636 -18.95 -2.40 -24.29
CA GLN A 636 -18.59 -1.46 -25.36
C GLN A 636 -19.18 -0.06 -25.15
N LYS A 637 -20.36 0.04 -24.52
CA LYS A 637 -20.98 1.34 -24.19
C LYS A 637 -20.43 1.95 -22.91
N SER A 638 -19.97 1.14 -21.96
CA SER A 638 -19.62 1.61 -20.62
C SER A 638 -18.11 1.69 -20.33
N LEU A 639 -17.25 1.11 -21.17
CA LEU A 639 -15.81 1.02 -20.94
C LEU A 639 -15.01 1.63 -22.10
N PRO A 640 -13.78 2.13 -21.82
CA PRO A 640 -12.87 2.54 -22.88
C PRO A 640 -12.54 1.38 -23.84
N PRO A 641 -12.23 1.65 -25.13
CA PRO A 641 -11.97 0.61 -26.13
C PRO A 641 -10.85 -0.38 -25.79
N LYS A 642 -9.89 0.03 -24.94
CA LYS A 642 -8.73 -0.78 -24.52
C LYS A 642 -8.93 -1.49 -23.19
N HIS A 643 -10.15 -1.50 -22.65
CA HIS A 643 -10.38 -2.04 -21.31
C HIS A 643 -10.21 -3.56 -21.27
N PRO A 644 -9.46 -4.12 -20.29
CA PRO A 644 -9.18 -5.56 -20.22
C PRO A 644 -10.41 -6.48 -20.20
N SER A 645 -11.55 -6.00 -19.69
CA SER A 645 -12.80 -6.77 -19.71
C SER A 645 -13.27 -7.14 -21.12
N LEU A 646 -13.02 -6.28 -22.13
CA LEU A 646 -13.36 -6.58 -23.53
C LEU A 646 -12.55 -7.77 -24.06
N ILE A 647 -11.28 -7.88 -23.67
CA ILE A 647 -10.40 -9.02 -24.01
C ILE A 647 -10.99 -10.33 -23.49
N VAL A 648 -11.47 -10.33 -22.24
CA VAL A 648 -12.07 -11.51 -21.61
C VAL A 648 -13.37 -11.90 -22.30
N THR A 649 -14.25 -10.95 -22.60
CA THR A 649 -15.54 -11.24 -23.25
C THR A 649 -15.38 -11.72 -24.68
N HIS A 650 -14.48 -11.10 -25.47
CA HIS A 650 -14.15 -11.61 -26.81
C HIS A 650 -13.58 -13.04 -26.76
N GLY A 651 -12.73 -13.35 -25.78
CA GLY A 651 -12.26 -14.73 -25.57
C GLY A 651 -13.39 -15.71 -25.23
N LYS A 652 -14.32 -15.33 -24.35
CA LYS A 652 -15.50 -16.15 -24.01
C LYS A 652 -16.40 -16.42 -25.22
N LEU A 653 -16.61 -15.41 -26.07
CA LEU A 653 -17.35 -15.54 -27.33
C LEU A 653 -16.64 -16.49 -28.30
N ALA A 654 -15.32 -16.32 -28.48
CA ALA A 654 -14.53 -17.20 -29.33
C ALA A 654 -14.63 -18.68 -28.90
N ILE A 655 -14.54 -18.93 -27.59
CA ILE A 655 -14.65 -20.28 -27.04
C ILE A 655 -16.06 -20.88 -27.25
N VAL A 656 -17.13 -20.11 -27.05
CA VAL A 656 -18.50 -20.62 -27.29
C VAL A 656 -18.75 -20.86 -28.79
N LEU A 657 -18.16 -20.05 -29.66
CA LEU A 657 -18.23 -20.26 -31.11
C LEU A 657 -17.43 -21.48 -31.56
N GLU A 658 -16.28 -21.76 -30.92
CA GLU A 658 -15.53 -23.03 -31.07
C GLU A 658 -16.39 -24.23 -30.65
N ASP A 659 -17.06 -24.16 -29.48
CA ASP A 659 -17.97 -25.19 -28.99
C ASP A 659 -19.18 -25.42 -29.95
N LEU A 660 -19.55 -24.41 -30.74
CA LEU A 660 -20.58 -24.47 -31.81
C LEU A 660 -20.02 -24.86 -33.19
N HIS A 661 -18.71 -25.15 -33.31
CA HIS A 661 -18.01 -25.39 -34.57
C HIS A 661 -18.09 -24.23 -35.59
N ARG A 662 -18.31 -23.00 -35.12
CA ARG A 662 -18.34 -21.76 -35.93
C ARG A 662 -16.96 -21.10 -35.94
N TYR A 663 -15.98 -21.81 -36.50
CA TYR A 663 -14.56 -21.44 -36.40
C TYR A 663 -14.20 -20.07 -36.99
N ASP A 664 -14.79 -19.67 -38.11
CA ASP A 664 -14.51 -18.36 -38.72
C ASP A 664 -14.89 -17.18 -37.80
N GLU A 665 -16.05 -17.29 -37.15
CA GLU A 665 -16.50 -16.28 -36.20
C GLU A 665 -15.67 -16.32 -34.91
N ALA A 666 -15.30 -17.53 -34.45
CA ALA A 666 -14.43 -17.71 -33.29
C ALA A 666 -13.07 -17.03 -33.49
N ILE A 667 -12.46 -17.21 -34.67
CA ILE A 667 -11.21 -16.56 -35.08
C ILE A 667 -11.37 -15.04 -35.04
N GLY A 668 -12.46 -14.50 -35.62
CA GLY A 668 -12.71 -13.05 -35.62
C GLY A 668 -12.82 -12.45 -34.20
N HIS A 669 -13.38 -13.18 -33.24
CA HIS A 669 -13.40 -12.75 -31.83
C HIS A 669 -12.03 -12.91 -31.14
N ALA A 670 -11.29 -13.98 -31.43
CA ALA A 670 -9.95 -14.19 -30.90
C ALA A 670 -8.94 -13.12 -31.39
N GLU A 671 -8.99 -12.73 -32.66
CA GLU A 671 -8.20 -11.62 -33.22
C GLU A 671 -8.48 -10.29 -32.51
N LYS A 672 -9.76 -9.97 -32.29
CA LYS A 672 -10.14 -8.76 -31.52
C LYS A 672 -9.58 -8.81 -30.10
N ALA A 673 -9.60 -9.97 -29.43
CA ALA A 673 -9.01 -10.11 -28.11
C ALA A 673 -7.49 -9.88 -28.11
N VAL A 674 -6.76 -10.42 -29.10
CA VAL A 674 -5.30 -10.20 -29.26
C VAL A 674 -4.99 -8.72 -29.52
N ASN A 675 -5.73 -8.07 -30.41
CA ASN A 675 -5.50 -6.66 -30.75
C ASN A 675 -5.71 -5.75 -29.54
N ILE A 676 -6.82 -5.92 -28.81
CA ILE A 676 -7.08 -5.14 -27.60
C ILE A 676 -6.02 -5.43 -26.52
N ALA A 677 -5.58 -6.68 -26.35
CA ALA A 677 -4.52 -7.02 -25.40
C ALA A 677 -3.18 -6.38 -25.76
N THR A 678 -2.82 -6.38 -27.05
CA THR A 678 -1.59 -5.77 -27.56
C THR A 678 -1.61 -4.26 -27.31
N ASP A 679 -2.74 -3.61 -27.60
CA ASP A 679 -2.92 -2.18 -27.37
C ASP A 679 -2.93 -1.79 -25.89
N ALA A 680 -3.40 -2.67 -25.01
CA ALA A 680 -3.54 -2.41 -23.58
C ALA A 680 -2.25 -2.69 -22.79
N PHE A 681 -1.49 -3.72 -23.16
CA PHE A 681 -0.37 -4.22 -22.37
C PHE A 681 0.98 -4.19 -23.10
N GLY A 682 1.00 -3.95 -24.41
CA GLY A 682 2.18 -4.10 -25.26
C GLY A 682 2.38 -5.54 -25.76
N SER A 683 3.03 -5.69 -26.91
CA SER A 683 3.16 -6.96 -27.64
C SER A 683 3.91 -8.07 -26.91
N GLN A 684 4.80 -7.72 -25.97
CA GLN A 684 5.59 -8.69 -25.21
C GLN A 684 4.91 -9.14 -23.90
N HIS A 685 3.69 -8.70 -23.62
CA HIS A 685 3.01 -9.06 -22.38
C HIS A 685 2.52 -10.53 -22.41
N PRO A 686 2.69 -11.32 -21.33
CA PRO A 686 2.30 -12.75 -21.31
C PRO A 686 0.82 -13.01 -21.63
N GLU A 687 -0.07 -12.05 -21.37
CA GLU A 687 -1.48 -12.19 -21.78
C GLU A 687 -1.65 -12.18 -23.31
N VAL A 688 -0.87 -11.36 -24.02
CA VAL A 688 -0.92 -11.30 -25.49
C VAL A 688 -0.45 -12.62 -26.08
N GLU A 689 0.66 -13.14 -25.57
CA GLU A 689 1.19 -14.45 -25.97
C GLU A 689 0.15 -15.56 -25.78
N LYS A 690 -0.49 -15.63 -24.60
CA LYS A 690 -1.54 -16.61 -24.33
C LYS A 690 -2.71 -16.52 -25.31
N ARG A 691 -3.15 -15.30 -25.66
CA ARG A 691 -4.25 -15.10 -26.63
C ARG A 691 -3.82 -15.45 -28.05
N GLN A 692 -2.58 -15.15 -28.42
CA GLN A 692 -2.02 -15.50 -29.72
C GLN A 692 -1.95 -17.03 -29.88
N GLN A 693 -1.45 -17.75 -28.87
CA GLN A 693 -1.42 -19.22 -28.88
C GLN A 693 -2.83 -19.82 -29.06
N TYR A 694 -3.85 -19.24 -28.41
CA TYR A 694 -5.23 -19.69 -28.59
C TYR A 694 -5.79 -19.38 -29.99
N LEU A 695 -5.46 -18.23 -30.55
CA LEU A 695 -5.83 -17.87 -31.93
C LEU A 695 -5.19 -18.84 -32.94
N ASP A 696 -3.89 -19.15 -32.78
CA ASP A 696 -3.16 -20.07 -33.65
C ASP A 696 -3.77 -21.49 -33.59
N LYS A 697 -4.15 -21.95 -32.39
CA LYS A 697 -4.88 -23.21 -32.19
C LYS A 697 -6.19 -23.23 -33.00
N LEU A 698 -7.02 -22.20 -32.84
CA LEU A 698 -8.31 -22.09 -33.55
C LEU A 698 -8.13 -22.10 -35.07
N GLN A 699 -7.13 -21.38 -35.59
CA GLN A 699 -6.84 -21.35 -37.02
C GLN A 699 -6.43 -22.73 -37.55
N GLN A 700 -5.67 -23.51 -36.77
CA GLN A 700 -5.30 -24.87 -37.15
C GLN A 700 -6.50 -25.81 -37.14
N GLU A 701 -7.38 -25.69 -36.15
CA GLU A 701 -8.62 -26.48 -36.07
C GLU A 701 -9.57 -26.17 -37.23
N ASN A 702 -9.72 -24.90 -37.61
CA ASN A 702 -10.51 -24.50 -38.78
C ASN A 702 -9.96 -25.14 -40.07
N LYS A 703 -8.64 -25.10 -40.27
CA LYS A 703 -7.98 -25.75 -41.42
C LYS A 703 -8.22 -27.25 -41.46
N ASN A 704 -8.29 -27.91 -40.29
CA ASN A 704 -8.57 -29.33 -40.21
C ASN A 704 -10.05 -29.62 -40.50
N ALA A 705 -10.97 -28.78 -40.01
CA ALA A 705 -12.41 -28.91 -40.26
C ALA A 705 -12.77 -28.72 -41.74
N ILE A 706 -12.13 -27.78 -42.45
CA ILE A 706 -12.34 -27.54 -43.89
C ILE A 706 -11.82 -28.72 -44.76
N LYS A 707 -10.86 -29.51 -44.24
CA LYS A 707 -10.27 -30.65 -44.96
C LYS A 707 -11.04 -31.96 -44.80
N GLN A 708 -11.93 -32.05 -43.81
CA GLN A 708 -12.82 -33.19 -43.58
C GLN A 708 -14.15 -32.95 -44.31
#